data_AF-A0A523VWD1-F1
#
_entry.id   AF-A0A523VWD1-F1
#
_cell.length_a   1.000
_cell.length_b   1.000
_cell.length_c   1.000
_cell.angle_alpha   90.00
_cell.angle_beta   90.00
_cell.angle_gamma   90.00
#
_symmetry.space_group_name_H-M   'P 1'
#
loop_
_entity.id
_entity.type
_entity.pdbx_description
1 polymer ?
#
loop_
_entity_poly.entity_id
_entity_poly.type
_entity_poly.pdbx_seq_one_letter_code
_entity_poly.pdbx_strand_id
1 'polypeptide(L)'
;MELEQRELYEKQINRYKELRPLYKEFSKVIETIIENLVQGCSSEFIIQNRVKTISSFANKLFSPDKKYTDPITEINDLCGVRIILPNTNEMKAVNQVIREHFIIGISSSNDDFQQIETNQFQGHYQTYFIQLVPDLKLYERLNLEIPDDFYNLKAEVQIRTYISHGWAANQYKIFNQYEFEVPKPYEQELTRVRSLLTIEDNALNELVDKMQHYESVYGAYMSNEKIKAEIDRLMLVYEADKDNYQVGYRIAKLAMAINNMDKSIEILNEIIENENFKKASDPEIAAILRDLGISHHIKYKKIPDGKEFLQGRSYLKEAIQINPFDSDAWASLGGIYKQQKNYDKALESYMEALKVDPGHPYPLGNYLVLLIQQTGDITQIEKNREMIHKGIERRLSQARVMVDIPWAFFDLGLFNLLLGNVQDALDYYLKAIRCSPDIWMIETTLNTLNTLRLTQERKIEGIDLVKQILYLGIIFHPNVGEKTNKVITDSVLYLDSKMKQKEKYSDDSIVIIAGGTDISIERSLQFIKNSIIEAFKDYEGIIISGGTKAGICAMVGEIQEEYNDKIKTIGYIPKRLPSNVVIDKRYSVIHQTKGKDFSVMEAIQYWYDLMKSGIDPSRVKLIGINGGGIAAFEFHAAIVFGAQVGIMRNTGRSASELINDPSWEEPTGPEYGNKPKKLFKVLRNTREDIINFLTKPFIIDPDIETLQKLLIQHRESGNNMYELNFSSEDVDNTILSGFLTALDHIASEALKVGEILSIKFRDGYLSGGLFTNGEFKVVFLLNETPSTTLEEKIINFLKEVEDKLGEQFHKLHIGCRGYMGGKEMNTILASIFGIEILKLIDTKIEQESTKMLQIQE
;
A
#
# COMPACT_ATOMS: atom_id res chain seq x y z
N MET A 1 -42.35 -46.08 37.16
CA MET A 1 -43.28 -44.94 37.04
C MET A 1 -44.61 -45.39 37.62
N GLU A 2 -45.15 -44.65 38.60
CA GLU A 2 -46.45 -44.96 39.21
C GLU A 2 -47.59 -44.78 38.19
N LEU A 3 -48.71 -45.48 38.36
CA LEU A 3 -49.81 -45.52 37.39
C LEU A 3 -50.39 -44.12 37.12
N GLU A 4 -50.58 -43.32 38.17
CA GLU A 4 -51.09 -41.94 38.09
C GLU A 4 -50.15 -41.00 37.32
N GLN A 5 -48.83 -41.17 37.48
CA GLN A 5 -47.84 -40.38 36.77
C GLN A 5 -47.80 -40.73 35.27
N ARG A 6 -48.02 -42.00 34.94
CA ARG A 6 -48.13 -42.46 33.55
C ARG A 6 -49.35 -41.84 32.86
N GLU A 7 -50.52 -41.87 33.49
CA GLU A 7 -51.75 -41.27 32.95
C GLU A 7 -51.61 -39.77 32.75
N LEU A 8 -50.94 -39.07 33.68
CA LEU A 8 -50.64 -37.64 33.54
C LEU A 8 -49.76 -37.34 32.32
N TYR A 9 -48.69 -38.12 32.10
CA TYR A 9 -47.82 -37.93 30.93
C TYR A 9 -48.54 -38.28 29.61
N GLU A 10 -49.32 -39.36 29.57
CA GLU A 10 -50.12 -39.72 28.39
C GLU A 10 -51.11 -38.59 28.03
N LYS A 11 -51.77 -37.97 29.02
CA LYS A 11 -52.65 -36.81 28.82
C LYS A 11 -51.91 -35.61 28.22
N GLN A 12 -50.72 -35.27 28.73
CA GLN A 12 -49.94 -34.14 28.22
C GLN A 12 -49.38 -34.39 26.82
N ILE A 13 -48.95 -35.62 26.51
CA ILE A 13 -48.49 -36.00 25.17
C ILE A 13 -49.62 -35.88 24.15
N ASN A 14 -50.84 -36.33 24.50
CA ASN A 14 -52.01 -36.19 23.61
C ASN A 14 -52.39 -34.71 23.41
N ARG A 15 -52.37 -33.89 24.46
CA ARG A 15 -52.63 -32.45 24.35
C ARG A 15 -51.61 -31.75 23.44
N TYR A 16 -50.32 -32.10 23.53
CA TYR A 16 -49.32 -31.57 22.60
C TYR A 16 -49.52 -32.06 21.17
N LYS A 17 -49.94 -33.32 20.97
CA LYS A 17 -50.24 -33.87 19.64
C LYS A 17 -51.34 -33.08 18.93
N GLU A 18 -52.34 -32.61 19.66
CA GLU A 18 -53.43 -31.76 19.17
C GLU A 18 -52.95 -30.32 18.86
N LEU A 19 -52.07 -29.75 19.69
CA LEU A 19 -51.52 -28.39 19.50
C LEU A 19 -50.39 -28.30 18.46
N ARG A 20 -49.72 -29.41 18.15
CA ARG A 20 -48.56 -29.43 17.27
C ARG A 20 -48.80 -28.85 15.86
N PRO A 21 -49.95 -29.06 15.20
CA PRO A 21 -50.26 -28.39 13.93
C PRO A 21 -50.22 -26.87 14.04
N LEU A 22 -50.77 -26.29 15.11
CA LEU A 22 -50.74 -24.83 15.37
C LEU A 22 -49.30 -24.31 15.44
N TYR A 23 -48.42 -25.02 16.17
CA TYR A 23 -46.99 -24.67 16.24
C TYR A 23 -46.25 -24.77 14.90
N LYS A 24 -46.70 -25.63 13.96
CA LYS A 24 -46.14 -25.70 12.59
C LYS A 24 -46.54 -24.52 11.73
N GLU A 25 -47.73 -23.98 11.91
CA GLU A 25 -48.17 -22.79 11.19
C GLU A 25 -47.47 -21.56 11.77
N PHE A 26 -47.42 -21.46 13.10
CA PHE A 26 -46.66 -20.44 13.81
C PHE A 26 -45.17 -20.40 13.42
N SER A 27 -44.52 -21.57 13.29
CA SER A 27 -43.11 -21.62 12.91
C SER A 27 -42.83 -21.05 11.52
N LYS A 28 -43.76 -21.23 10.56
CA LYS A 28 -43.62 -20.68 9.21
C LYS A 28 -43.76 -19.16 9.19
N VAL A 29 -44.72 -18.64 9.96
CA VAL A 29 -44.92 -17.19 10.07
C VAL A 29 -43.70 -16.53 10.70
N ILE A 30 -43.17 -17.09 11.79
CA ILE A 30 -41.94 -16.58 12.39
C ILE A 30 -40.75 -16.67 11.45
N GLU A 31 -40.60 -17.77 10.71
CA GLU A 31 -39.55 -17.92 9.70
C GLU A 31 -39.63 -16.80 8.66
N THR A 32 -40.80 -16.53 8.08
CA THR A 32 -40.97 -15.43 7.11
C THR A 32 -40.65 -14.06 7.69
N ILE A 33 -41.07 -13.78 8.93
CA ILE A 33 -40.75 -12.52 9.61
C ILE A 33 -39.25 -12.39 9.83
N ILE A 34 -38.60 -13.43 10.37
CA ILE A 34 -37.17 -13.44 10.66
C ILE A 34 -36.35 -13.36 9.36
N GLU A 35 -36.73 -14.07 8.31
CA GLU A 35 -36.08 -14.00 6.98
C GLU A 35 -36.04 -12.56 6.47
N ASN A 36 -37.17 -11.84 6.53
CA ASN A 36 -37.20 -10.44 6.07
C ASN A 36 -36.33 -9.52 6.93
N LEU A 37 -36.34 -9.71 8.25
CA LEU A 37 -35.51 -8.93 9.17
C LEU A 37 -34.01 -9.20 8.95
N VAL A 38 -33.63 -10.46 8.75
CA VAL A 38 -32.23 -10.87 8.55
C VAL A 38 -31.71 -10.42 7.18
N GLN A 39 -32.54 -10.41 6.14
CA GLN A 39 -32.16 -9.95 4.80
C GLN A 39 -31.73 -8.47 4.77
N GLY A 40 -32.20 -7.65 5.72
CA GLY A 40 -31.73 -6.27 5.90
C GLY A 40 -30.34 -6.18 6.55
N CYS A 41 -29.81 -7.27 7.11
CA CYS A 41 -28.54 -7.31 7.84
C CYS A 41 -27.48 -8.20 7.17
N SER A 42 -27.88 -9.19 6.38
CA SER A 42 -27.01 -10.20 5.79
C SER A 42 -27.53 -10.64 4.42
N SER A 43 -26.62 -10.72 3.44
CA SER A 43 -26.93 -11.20 2.09
C SER A 43 -26.84 -12.73 1.96
N GLU A 44 -26.15 -13.39 2.88
CA GLU A 44 -26.00 -14.85 2.91
C GLU A 44 -26.35 -15.38 4.29
N PHE A 45 -27.46 -16.11 4.42
CA PHE A 45 -27.86 -16.70 5.69
C PHE A 45 -28.62 -18.01 5.46
N ILE A 46 -28.69 -18.83 6.50
CA ILE A 46 -29.52 -20.03 6.52
C ILE A 46 -30.49 -19.91 7.68
N ILE A 47 -31.78 -20.03 7.37
CA ILE A 47 -32.83 -20.15 8.38
C ILE A 47 -33.36 -21.59 8.41
N GLN A 48 -33.49 -22.13 9.61
CA GLN A 48 -34.04 -23.45 9.85
C GLN A 48 -35.14 -23.36 10.90
N ASN A 49 -36.39 -23.54 10.49
CA ASN A 49 -37.47 -23.76 11.44
C ASN A 49 -37.40 -25.17 12.06
N ARG A 50 -37.88 -25.29 13.31
CA ARG A 50 -37.99 -26.59 13.99
C ARG A 50 -39.17 -26.58 14.96
N VAL A 51 -40.13 -27.45 14.69
CA VAL A 51 -41.18 -27.80 15.66
C VAL A 51 -40.83 -29.10 16.34
N LYS A 52 -40.91 -29.12 17.68
CA LYS A 52 -40.56 -30.30 18.47
C LYS A 52 -41.38 -31.51 18.04
N THR A 53 -40.74 -32.69 17.98
CA THR A 53 -41.44 -33.94 17.67
C THR A 53 -42.15 -34.46 18.90
N ILE A 54 -43.17 -35.30 18.72
CA ILE A 54 -43.90 -35.95 19.83
C ILE A 54 -42.92 -36.75 20.69
N SER A 55 -41.99 -37.48 20.07
CA SER A 55 -40.94 -38.23 20.78
C SER A 55 -40.00 -37.34 21.58
N SER A 56 -39.56 -36.21 21.02
CA SER A 56 -38.68 -35.26 21.72
C SER A 56 -39.40 -34.53 22.86
N PHE A 57 -40.70 -34.26 22.72
CA PHE A 57 -41.53 -33.72 23.80
C PHE A 57 -41.68 -34.75 24.92
N ALA A 58 -42.02 -36.00 24.60
CA ALA A 58 -42.13 -37.08 25.58
C ALA A 58 -40.81 -37.30 26.35
N ASN A 59 -39.67 -37.38 25.65
CA ASN A 59 -38.37 -37.53 26.30
C ASN A 59 -38.04 -36.35 27.25
N LYS A 60 -38.50 -35.14 26.93
CA LYS A 60 -38.30 -33.97 27.80
C LYS A 60 -39.17 -34.02 29.06
N LEU A 61 -40.38 -34.59 28.98
CA LEU A 61 -41.24 -34.86 30.14
C LEU A 61 -40.63 -35.89 31.10
N PHE A 62 -39.89 -36.86 30.55
CA PHE A 62 -39.25 -37.93 31.32
C PHE A 62 -37.88 -37.55 31.89
N SER A 63 -37.41 -36.32 31.67
CA SER A 63 -36.10 -35.86 32.16
C SER A 63 -36.07 -35.84 33.69
N PRO A 64 -35.13 -36.53 34.35
CA PRO A 64 -35.11 -36.64 35.82
C PRO A 64 -34.87 -35.29 36.52
N ASP A 65 -34.24 -34.34 35.84
CA ASP A 65 -33.81 -33.06 36.40
C ASP A 65 -34.85 -31.92 36.30
N LYS A 66 -35.98 -32.12 35.59
CA LYS A 66 -36.97 -31.06 35.36
C LYS A 66 -38.39 -31.55 35.65
N LYS A 67 -39.03 -30.97 36.66
CA LYS A 67 -40.44 -31.22 36.99
C LYS A 67 -41.29 -30.07 36.48
N TYR A 68 -42.23 -30.38 35.59
CA TYR A 68 -43.13 -29.40 34.97
C TYR A 68 -44.53 -29.51 35.58
N THR A 69 -45.16 -28.38 35.92
CA THR A 69 -46.55 -28.37 36.41
C THR A 69 -47.57 -28.29 35.27
N ASP A 70 -47.32 -27.44 34.27
CA ASP A 70 -47.99 -27.43 32.97
C ASP A 70 -46.94 -27.43 31.84
N PRO A 71 -46.55 -28.62 31.32
CA PRO A 71 -45.47 -28.73 30.37
C PRO A 71 -45.67 -27.95 29.05
N ILE A 72 -46.90 -27.65 28.66
CA ILE A 72 -47.18 -26.94 27.40
C ILE A 72 -46.87 -25.46 27.51
N THR A 73 -47.06 -24.85 28.68
CA THR A 73 -46.82 -23.43 28.93
C THR A 73 -45.39 -23.18 29.45
N GLU A 74 -44.79 -24.16 30.11
CA GLU A 74 -43.44 -24.07 30.71
C GLU A 74 -42.31 -24.49 29.76
N ILE A 75 -42.58 -25.33 28.76
CA ILE A 75 -41.58 -25.71 27.76
C ILE A 75 -41.52 -24.63 26.67
N ASN A 76 -40.53 -23.74 26.74
CA ASN A 76 -40.41 -22.61 25.82
C ASN A 76 -39.85 -22.95 24.42
N ASP A 77 -39.34 -24.18 24.20
CA ASP A 77 -38.72 -24.64 22.95
C ASP A 77 -39.60 -25.61 22.14
N LEU A 78 -40.94 -25.46 22.21
CA LEU A 78 -41.89 -26.26 21.42
C LEU A 78 -41.84 -25.91 19.92
N CYS A 79 -41.51 -24.65 19.62
CA CYS A 79 -41.22 -24.11 18.31
C CYS A 79 -39.90 -23.35 18.40
N GLY A 80 -39.08 -23.39 17.35
CA GLY A 80 -37.89 -22.57 17.27
C GLY A 80 -37.43 -22.32 15.86
N VAL A 81 -36.61 -21.29 15.71
CA VAL A 81 -35.98 -20.88 14.45
C VAL A 81 -34.49 -20.73 14.71
N ARG A 82 -33.67 -21.31 13.84
CA ARG A 82 -32.22 -21.14 13.88
C ARG A 82 -31.79 -20.26 12.73
N ILE A 83 -31.05 -19.21 13.05
CA ILE A 83 -30.43 -18.29 12.11
C ILE A 83 -28.93 -18.61 12.11
N ILE A 84 -28.39 -18.93 10.95
CA ILE A 84 -26.98 -19.27 10.75
C ILE A 84 -26.38 -18.26 9.79
N LEU A 85 -25.34 -17.57 10.25
CA LEU A 85 -24.73 -16.42 9.59
C LEU A 85 -23.26 -16.70 9.24
N PRO A 86 -22.68 -15.98 8.28
CA PRO A 86 -21.29 -16.14 7.88
C PRO A 86 -20.31 -15.83 9.01
N ASN A 87 -20.58 -14.75 9.75
CA ASN A 87 -19.59 -14.13 10.63
C ASN A 87 -20.25 -13.51 11.89
N THR A 88 -19.41 -13.13 12.86
CA THR A 88 -19.84 -12.63 14.17
C THR A 88 -20.41 -11.22 14.11
N ASN A 89 -20.01 -10.39 13.13
CA ASN A 89 -20.50 -9.01 13.01
C ASN A 89 -21.94 -8.99 12.50
N GLU A 90 -22.26 -9.79 11.49
CA GLU A 90 -23.65 -10.00 11.05
C GLU A 90 -24.50 -10.62 12.17
N MET A 91 -23.92 -11.54 12.95
CA MET A 91 -24.58 -12.09 14.15
C MET A 91 -24.97 -10.98 15.14
N LYS A 92 -24.10 -10.01 15.39
CA LYS A 92 -24.41 -8.86 16.26
C LYS A 92 -25.52 -7.98 15.68
N ALA A 93 -25.48 -7.68 14.39
CA ALA A 93 -26.52 -6.89 13.72
C ALA A 93 -27.89 -7.56 13.81
N VAL A 94 -27.96 -8.86 13.49
CA VAL A 94 -29.20 -9.64 13.60
C VAL A 94 -29.67 -9.73 15.06
N ASN A 95 -28.76 -9.90 16.02
CA ASN A 95 -29.12 -9.88 17.45
C ASN A 95 -29.83 -8.57 17.85
N GLN A 96 -29.38 -7.43 17.34
CA GLN A 96 -29.99 -6.15 17.61
C GLN A 96 -31.40 -6.07 17.00
N VAL A 97 -31.54 -6.41 15.71
CA VAL A 97 -32.84 -6.35 15.02
C VAL A 97 -33.88 -7.27 15.67
N ILE A 98 -33.50 -8.48 16.09
CA ILE A 98 -34.40 -9.40 16.80
C ILE A 98 -34.88 -8.79 18.13
N ARG A 99 -34.02 -8.05 18.84
CA ARG A 99 -34.39 -7.37 20.10
C ARG A 99 -35.36 -6.22 19.90
N GLU A 100 -35.29 -5.55 18.76
CA GLU A 100 -36.15 -4.40 18.46
C GLU A 100 -37.55 -4.82 18.00
N HIS A 101 -37.70 -6.03 17.44
CA HIS A 101 -38.94 -6.46 16.76
C HIS A 101 -39.75 -7.53 17.49
N PHE A 102 -39.24 -8.12 18.56
CA PHE A 102 -39.92 -9.18 19.32
C PHE A 102 -39.95 -8.90 20.83
N ILE A 103 -40.97 -9.44 21.50
CA ILE A 103 -40.97 -9.52 22.97
C ILE A 103 -40.02 -10.65 23.36
N ILE A 104 -38.95 -10.34 24.10
CA ILE A 104 -37.96 -11.34 24.53
C ILE A 104 -38.25 -11.79 25.97
N GLY A 105 -38.46 -13.08 26.16
CA GLY A 105 -38.55 -13.75 27.45
C GLY A 105 -37.26 -14.50 27.82
N ILE A 106 -36.95 -14.57 29.12
CA ILE A 106 -35.80 -15.32 29.65
C ILE A 106 -36.33 -16.51 30.45
N SER A 107 -35.68 -17.67 30.30
CA SER A 107 -36.02 -18.86 31.08
C SER A 107 -35.31 -18.86 32.43
N SER A 108 -35.94 -18.34 33.47
CA SER A 108 -35.83 -18.96 34.79
C SER A 108 -37.10 -18.70 35.59
N SER A 109 -37.52 -19.75 36.28
CA SER A 109 -38.64 -19.76 37.21
C SER A 109 -38.39 -18.78 38.35
N ASN A 110 -39.18 -17.69 38.36
CA ASN A 110 -39.64 -16.85 39.47
C ASN A 110 -39.63 -15.38 39.07
N ASP A 111 -40.75 -14.74 39.39
CA ASP A 111 -41.08 -13.33 39.14
C ASP A 111 -39.94 -12.37 39.48
N ASP A 112 -39.22 -11.88 38.45
CA ASP A 112 -38.63 -10.55 38.39
C ASP A 112 -38.09 -10.28 36.97
N PHE A 113 -38.70 -9.31 36.28
CA PHE A 113 -38.38 -8.92 34.90
C PHE A 113 -37.08 -8.09 34.80
N GLN A 114 -35.99 -8.47 35.46
CA GLN A 114 -34.67 -7.85 35.25
C GLN A 114 -33.54 -8.82 35.60
N GLN A 115 -33.11 -9.64 34.63
CA GLN A 115 -31.70 -10.03 34.44
C GLN A 115 -31.54 -10.99 33.26
N ILE A 116 -30.59 -10.66 32.36
CA ILE A 116 -30.17 -11.50 31.24
C ILE A 116 -29.38 -12.70 31.79
N GLU A 117 -29.98 -13.90 31.82
CA GLU A 117 -29.18 -15.12 31.88
C GLU A 117 -28.48 -15.31 30.53
N THR A 118 -27.33 -14.66 30.37
CA THR A 118 -26.30 -15.17 29.48
C THR A 118 -25.87 -16.50 30.06
N ASN A 119 -26.19 -17.61 29.42
CA ASN A 119 -25.36 -18.80 29.56
C ASN A 119 -23.96 -18.41 29.05
N GLN A 120 -23.13 -17.89 29.94
CA GLN A 120 -21.72 -17.60 29.73
C GLN A 120 -21.00 -18.93 29.55
N PHE A 121 -21.11 -19.50 28.36
CA PHE A 121 -20.15 -20.49 27.88
C PHE A 121 -19.68 -20.05 26.51
N GLN A 122 -18.95 -18.93 26.49
CA GLN A 122 -18.02 -18.51 25.44
C GLN A 122 -18.66 -18.35 24.05
N GLY A 123 -19.27 -17.19 23.81
CA GLY A 123 -19.18 -16.42 22.55
C GLY A 123 -19.81 -16.93 21.25
N HIS A 124 -20.30 -18.16 21.12
CA HIS A 124 -20.50 -18.76 19.78
C HIS A 124 -21.94 -19.08 19.36
N TYR A 125 -22.94 -18.87 20.22
CA TYR A 125 -24.33 -18.84 19.83
C TYR A 125 -25.17 -18.10 20.86
N GLN A 126 -26.24 -17.46 20.41
CA GLN A 126 -27.18 -16.76 21.28
C GLN A 126 -28.56 -17.37 21.13
N THR A 127 -29.25 -17.56 22.25
CA THR A 127 -30.61 -18.09 22.27
C THR A 127 -31.55 -17.06 22.88
N TYR A 128 -32.66 -16.78 22.21
CA TYR A 128 -33.76 -15.97 22.71
C TYR A 128 -35.03 -16.81 22.78
N PHE A 129 -35.92 -16.51 23.72
CA PHE A 129 -37.32 -16.93 23.61
C PHE A 129 -38.13 -15.71 23.22
N ILE A 130 -38.85 -15.78 22.12
CA ILE A 130 -39.59 -14.66 21.55
C ILE A 130 -41.09 -14.90 21.56
N GLN A 131 -41.84 -13.79 21.61
CA GLN A 131 -43.27 -13.73 21.28
C GLN A 131 -43.52 -12.60 20.26
N LEU A 132 -44.58 -12.73 19.48
CA LEU A 132 -45.00 -11.72 18.53
C LEU A 132 -45.57 -10.49 19.27
N VAL A 133 -45.21 -9.30 18.79
CA VAL A 133 -45.78 -8.03 19.26
C VAL A 133 -47.06 -7.76 18.46
N PRO A 134 -48.21 -7.44 19.08
CA PRO A 134 -49.40 -6.96 18.36
C PRO A 134 -49.12 -5.64 17.60
N ASP A 135 -49.80 -5.41 16.48
CA ASP A 135 -49.80 -4.14 15.73
C ASP A 135 -48.41 -3.64 15.24
N LEU A 136 -47.52 -4.57 14.90
CA LEU A 136 -46.23 -4.22 14.31
C LEU A 136 -46.42 -3.79 12.84
N LYS A 137 -46.05 -2.55 12.48
CA LYS A 137 -46.08 -2.03 11.08
C LYS A 137 -45.40 -2.95 10.05
N LEU A 138 -44.45 -3.78 10.53
CA LEU A 138 -43.79 -4.81 9.75
C LEU A 138 -44.77 -5.81 9.13
N TYR A 139 -45.82 -6.24 9.85
CA TYR A 139 -46.75 -7.24 9.35
C TYR A 139 -47.59 -6.71 8.18
N GLU A 140 -48.01 -5.44 8.26
CA GLU A 140 -48.67 -4.74 7.15
C GLU A 140 -47.77 -4.65 5.92
N ARG A 141 -46.48 -4.30 6.13
CA ARG A 141 -45.47 -4.25 5.06
C ARG A 141 -45.27 -5.60 4.38
N LEU A 142 -45.39 -6.70 5.12
CA LEU A 142 -45.24 -8.07 4.62
C LEU A 142 -46.54 -8.68 4.11
N ASN A 143 -47.67 -7.96 4.20
CA ASN A 143 -49.00 -8.47 3.87
C ASN A 143 -49.33 -9.79 4.60
N LEU A 144 -48.97 -9.87 5.89
CA LEU A 144 -49.18 -11.03 6.76
C LEU A 144 -50.36 -10.78 7.71
N GLU A 145 -51.39 -11.63 7.63
CA GLU A 145 -52.44 -11.70 8.65
C GLU A 145 -52.02 -12.68 9.75
N ILE A 146 -51.90 -12.20 10.99
CA ILE A 146 -51.46 -12.98 12.14
C ILE A 146 -52.70 -13.42 12.95
N PRO A 147 -52.96 -14.74 13.11
CA PRO A 147 -54.05 -15.22 13.96
C PRO A 147 -53.86 -14.81 15.43
N ASP A 148 -54.96 -14.46 16.11
CA ASP A 148 -54.93 -14.03 17.52
C ASP A 148 -54.25 -15.06 18.45
N ASP A 149 -54.43 -16.35 18.16
CA ASP A 149 -53.84 -17.44 18.92
C ASP A 149 -52.30 -17.45 18.89
N PHE A 150 -51.67 -16.80 17.90
CA PHE A 150 -50.21 -16.81 17.73
C PHE A 150 -49.49 -15.87 18.70
N TYR A 151 -50.12 -14.78 19.13
CA TYR A 151 -49.49 -13.82 20.05
C TYR A 151 -49.18 -14.43 21.43
N ASN A 152 -49.91 -15.49 21.82
CA ASN A 152 -49.70 -16.21 23.07
C ASN A 152 -48.66 -17.33 22.96
N LEU A 153 -48.19 -17.65 21.75
CA LEU A 153 -47.19 -18.70 21.53
C LEU A 153 -45.77 -18.15 21.73
N LYS A 154 -44.86 -19.06 22.08
CA LYS A 154 -43.43 -18.78 22.27
C LYS A 154 -42.61 -19.55 21.25
N ALA A 155 -41.53 -18.94 20.78
CA ALA A 155 -40.54 -19.61 19.94
C ALA A 155 -39.12 -19.39 20.46
N GLU A 156 -38.28 -20.40 20.36
CA GLU A 156 -36.83 -20.29 20.62
C GLU A 156 -36.11 -19.82 19.35
N VAL A 157 -35.43 -18.69 19.39
CA VAL A 157 -34.54 -18.23 18.30
C VAL A 157 -33.10 -18.51 18.66
N GLN A 158 -32.40 -19.30 17.85
CA GLN A 158 -30.97 -19.60 18.00
C GLN A 158 -30.17 -18.90 16.90
N ILE A 159 -29.20 -18.06 17.26
CA ILE A 159 -28.38 -17.29 16.32
C ILE A 159 -26.93 -17.77 16.42
N ARG A 160 -26.32 -18.15 15.29
CA ARG A 160 -25.02 -18.86 15.20
C ARG A 160 -24.22 -18.44 13.97
N THR A 161 -22.90 -18.65 13.99
CA THR A 161 -22.06 -18.58 12.78
C THR A 161 -22.06 -19.93 12.04
N TYR A 162 -21.61 -19.99 10.78
CA TYR A 162 -21.45 -21.26 10.04
C TYR A 162 -20.53 -22.22 10.78
N ILE A 163 -19.42 -21.71 11.33
CA ILE A 163 -18.45 -22.48 12.09
C ILE A 163 -19.08 -23.04 13.37
N SER A 164 -19.83 -22.22 14.12
CA SER A 164 -20.47 -22.68 15.36
C SER A 164 -21.64 -23.63 15.10
N HIS A 165 -22.34 -23.48 13.98
CA HIS A 165 -23.32 -24.45 13.51
C HIS A 165 -22.68 -25.80 13.16
N GLY A 166 -21.58 -25.77 12.41
CA GLY A 166 -20.81 -26.96 12.05
C GLY A 166 -20.33 -27.74 13.28
N TRP A 167 -19.79 -27.04 14.29
CA TRP A 167 -19.42 -27.67 15.56
C TRP A 167 -20.61 -28.32 16.26
N ALA A 168 -21.71 -27.59 16.44
CA ALA A 168 -22.87 -28.08 17.18
C ALA A 168 -23.54 -29.30 16.51
N ALA A 169 -23.58 -29.33 15.17
CA ALA A 169 -24.11 -30.45 14.41
C ALA A 169 -23.27 -31.73 14.60
N ASN A 170 -21.94 -31.58 14.68
CA ASN A 170 -21.02 -32.69 14.87
C ASN A 170 -20.93 -33.14 16.33
N GLN A 171 -20.91 -32.21 17.29
CA GLN A 171 -20.93 -32.51 18.71
C GLN A 171 -22.12 -33.40 19.07
N TYR A 172 -23.33 -33.05 18.62
CA TYR A 172 -24.52 -33.84 18.90
C TYR A 172 -24.40 -35.28 18.37
N LYS A 173 -23.79 -35.48 17.19
CA LYS A 173 -23.57 -36.81 16.60
C LYS A 173 -22.50 -37.60 17.35
N ILE A 174 -21.40 -36.96 17.75
CA ILE A 174 -20.29 -37.63 18.43
C ILE A 174 -20.71 -38.09 19.83
N PHE A 175 -21.45 -37.25 20.57
CA PHE A 175 -21.81 -37.54 21.96
C PHE A 175 -23.02 -38.46 22.12
N ASN A 176 -24.07 -38.31 21.30
CA ASN A 176 -25.29 -39.10 21.46
C ASN A 176 -25.28 -40.44 20.72
N GLN A 177 -24.18 -40.78 20.03
CA GLN A 177 -24.00 -42.12 19.45
C GLN A 177 -23.64 -43.18 20.48
N TYR A 178 -23.26 -42.77 21.70
CA TYR A 178 -22.79 -43.66 22.74
C TYR A 178 -23.67 -43.54 23.98
N GLU A 179 -24.08 -44.66 24.56
CA GLU A 179 -24.90 -44.70 25.79
C GLU A 179 -24.08 -44.51 27.08
N PHE A 180 -22.79 -44.15 26.99
CA PHE A 180 -21.88 -44.01 28.12
C PHE A 180 -21.38 -42.58 28.32
N GLU A 181 -20.98 -42.27 29.55
CA GLU A 181 -20.41 -40.97 29.92
C GLU A 181 -18.99 -40.81 29.35
N VAL A 182 -18.72 -39.71 28.66
CA VAL A 182 -17.45 -39.50 27.95
C VAL A 182 -16.31 -39.32 28.97
N PRO A 183 -15.21 -40.10 28.87
CA PRO A 183 -14.08 -39.94 29.79
C PRO A 183 -13.43 -38.55 29.71
N LYS A 184 -13.06 -38.00 30.87
CA LYS A 184 -12.41 -36.68 31.02
C LYS A 184 -11.28 -36.36 30.02
N PRO A 185 -10.36 -37.29 29.67
CA PRO A 185 -9.32 -37.00 28.67
C PRO A 185 -9.88 -36.60 27.30
N TYR A 186 -10.99 -37.21 26.87
CA TYR A 186 -11.62 -36.90 25.58
C TYR A 186 -12.44 -35.62 25.64
N GLU A 187 -13.02 -35.28 26.80
CA GLU A 187 -13.62 -33.95 27.02
C GLU A 187 -12.59 -32.83 26.85
N GLN A 188 -11.36 -33.05 27.32
CA GLN A 188 -10.25 -32.11 27.15
C GLN A 188 -9.82 -31.97 25.68
N GLU A 189 -9.75 -33.07 24.93
CA GLU A 189 -9.45 -33.02 23.49
C GLU A 189 -10.53 -32.26 22.72
N LEU A 190 -11.80 -32.48 23.04
CA LEU A 190 -12.92 -31.76 22.43
C LEU A 190 -12.90 -30.26 22.76
N THR A 191 -12.48 -29.92 23.97
CA THR A 191 -12.28 -28.52 24.36
C THR A 191 -11.19 -27.86 23.49
N ARG A 192 -10.12 -28.58 23.17
CA ARG A 192 -9.05 -28.08 22.27
C ARG A 192 -9.55 -27.86 20.84
N VAL A 193 -10.29 -28.82 20.28
CA VAL A 193 -10.87 -28.68 18.93
C VAL A 193 -11.81 -27.48 18.86
N ARG A 194 -12.63 -27.28 19.90
CA ARG A 194 -13.50 -26.10 20.01
C ARG A 194 -12.70 -24.80 20.03
N SER A 195 -11.61 -24.72 20.80
CA SER A 195 -10.76 -23.52 20.84
C SER A 195 -10.13 -23.18 19.48
N LEU A 196 -9.78 -24.18 18.67
CA LEU A 196 -9.24 -23.95 17.32
C LEU A 196 -10.29 -23.33 16.38
N LEU A 197 -11.52 -23.83 16.41
CA LEU A 197 -12.62 -23.28 15.61
C LEU A 197 -12.95 -21.83 16.02
N THR A 198 -12.84 -21.50 17.31
CA THR A 198 -12.97 -20.12 17.80
C THR A 198 -11.88 -19.21 17.23
N ILE A 199 -10.63 -19.68 17.19
CA ILE A 199 -9.51 -18.92 16.63
C ILE A 199 -9.74 -18.67 15.13
N GLU A 200 -10.22 -19.68 14.40
CA GLU A 200 -10.54 -19.59 12.98
C GLU A 200 -11.67 -18.58 12.71
N ASP A 201 -12.78 -18.64 13.46
CA ASP A 201 -13.89 -17.70 13.33
C ASP A 201 -13.42 -16.26 13.59
N ASN A 202 -12.63 -16.04 14.65
CA ASN A 202 -12.06 -14.72 14.93
C ASN A 202 -11.13 -14.22 13.82
N ALA A 203 -10.28 -15.09 13.27
CA ALA A 203 -9.36 -14.73 12.20
C ALA A 203 -10.10 -14.39 10.89
N LEU A 204 -11.18 -15.11 10.56
CA LEU A 204 -12.05 -14.81 9.43
C LEU A 204 -12.77 -13.48 9.61
N ASN A 205 -13.32 -13.22 10.80
CA ASN A 205 -13.94 -11.93 11.12
C ASN A 205 -12.93 -10.77 10.96
N GLU A 206 -11.73 -10.92 11.52
CA GLU A 206 -10.66 -9.91 11.40
C GLU A 206 -10.26 -9.70 9.94
N LEU A 207 -10.24 -10.75 9.11
CA LEU A 207 -9.95 -10.64 7.69
C LEU A 207 -11.07 -9.93 6.93
N VAL A 208 -12.34 -10.24 7.20
CA VAL A 208 -13.49 -9.56 6.59
C VAL A 208 -13.46 -8.08 6.95
N ASP A 209 -13.22 -7.73 8.21
CA ASP A 209 -13.12 -6.33 8.65
C ASP A 209 -11.96 -5.61 7.96
N LYS A 210 -10.81 -6.27 7.83
CA LYS A 210 -9.66 -5.74 7.08
C LYS A 210 -9.99 -5.57 5.59
N MET A 211 -10.73 -6.50 4.98
CA MET A 211 -11.09 -6.45 3.57
C MET A 211 -12.18 -5.42 3.27
N GLN A 212 -13.15 -5.21 4.16
CA GLN A 212 -14.12 -4.12 4.06
C GLN A 212 -13.43 -2.76 4.26
N HIS A 213 -12.50 -2.66 5.21
CA HIS A 213 -11.67 -1.47 5.34
C HIS A 213 -10.83 -1.24 4.09
N TYR A 214 -10.20 -2.28 3.56
CA TYR A 214 -9.49 -2.25 2.29
C TYR A 214 -10.43 -1.80 1.16
N GLU A 215 -11.67 -2.30 1.10
CA GLU A 215 -12.64 -1.92 0.08
C GLU A 215 -13.01 -0.43 0.16
N SER A 216 -13.11 0.14 1.36
CA SER A 216 -13.34 1.57 1.53
C SER A 216 -12.20 2.46 1.03
N VAL A 217 -11.01 1.88 0.80
CA VAL A 217 -9.77 2.55 0.40
C VAL A 217 -9.17 1.95 -0.88
N TYR A 218 -9.79 0.94 -1.52
CA TYR A 218 -9.12 0.17 -2.59
C TYR A 218 -8.84 1.01 -3.84
N GLY A 219 -9.62 2.09 -4.04
CA GLY A 219 -9.32 3.09 -5.05
C GLY A 219 -7.90 3.62 -4.96
N ALA A 220 -7.31 3.69 -3.75
CA ALA A 220 -5.92 4.14 -3.55
C ALA A 220 -4.85 3.19 -4.13
N TYR A 221 -5.21 1.96 -4.52
CA TYR A 221 -4.29 0.94 -5.06
C TYR A 221 -4.32 0.86 -6.58
N MET A 222 -5.17 1.67 -7.21
CA MET A 222 -5.36 1.69 -8.65
C MET A 222 -4.72 2.98 -9.20
N SER A 223 -4.13 2.90 -10.39
CA SER A 223 -3.77 4.10 -11.12
C SER A 223 -5.03 4.93 -11.39
N ASN A 224 -4.90 6.24 -11.55
CA ASN A 224 -6.04 7.11 -11.90
C ASN A 224 -6.81 6.60 -13.13
N GLU A 225 -6.13 5.93 -14.07
CA GLU A 225 -6.73 5.31 -15.25
C GLU A 225 -7.58 4.09 -14.89
N LYS A 226 -7.10 3.21 -14.02
CA LYS A 226 -7.87 2.05 -13.52
C LYS A 226 -9.07 2.48 -12.70
N ILE A 227 -8.91 3.50 -11.85
CA ILE A 227 -10.03 4.04 -11.08
C ILE A 227 -11.11 4.58 -12.03
N LYS A 228 -10.71 5.29 -13.10
CA LYS A 228 -11.66 5.75 -14.13
C LYS A 228 -12.35 4.58 -14.83
N ALA A 229 -11.60 3.56 -15.25
CA ALA A 229 -12.16 2.39 -15.91
C ALA A 229 -13.14 1.61 -15.00
N GLU A 230 -12.83 1.47 -13.71
CA GLU A 230 -13.74 0.83 -12.76
C GLU A 230 -14.95 1.70 -12.44
N ILE A 231 -14.79 3.03 -12.34
CA ILE A 231 -15.92 3.96 -12.28
C ILE A 231 -16.83 3.76 -13.49
N ASP A 232 -16.29 3.70 -14.71
CA ASP A 232 -17.08 3.51 -15.93
C ASP A 232 -17.82 2.16 -15.91
N ARG A 233 -17.16 1.08 -15.45
CA ARG A 233 -17.78 -0.24 -15.30
C ARG A 233 -18.91 -0.24 -14.27
N LEU A 234 -18.69 0.35 -13.10
CA LEU A 234 -19.67 0.44 -12.03
C LEU A 234 -20.84 1.36 -12.41
N MET A 235 -20.59 2.42 -13.19
CA MET A 235 -21.64 3.29 -13.72
C MET A 235 -22.63 2.51 -14.59
N LEU A 236 -22.17 1.58 -15.44
CA LEU A 236 -23.07 0.71 -16.21
C LEU A 236 -23.99 -0.13 -15.31
N VAL A 237 -23.46 -0.64 -14.18
CA VAL A 237 -24.25 -1.40 -13.21
C VAL A 237 -25.24 -0.49 -12.49
N TYR A 238 -24.79 0.69 -12.05
CA TYR A 238 -25.62 1.65 -11.32
C TYR A 238 -26.73 2.25 -12.19
N GLU A 239 -26.49 2.48 -13.48
CA GLU A 239 -27.49 2.94 -14.42
C GLU A 239 -28.56 1.88 -14.72
N ALA A 240 -28.18 0.60 -14.67
CA ALA A 240 -29.10 -0.52 -14.85
C ALA A 240 -29.99 -0.76 -13.62
N ASP A 241 -29.49 -0.47 -12.41
CA ASP A 241 -30.21 -0.62 -11.14
C ASP A 241 -29.89 0.54 -10.18
N LYS A 242 -30.65 1.64 -10.33
CA LYS A 242 -30.50 2.83 -9.48
C LYS A 242 -30.93 2.60 -8.03
N ASP A 243 -31.67 1.53 -7.74
CA ASP A 243 -32.09 1.19 -6.38
C ASP A 243 -30.94 0.62 -5.54
N ASN A 244 -29.91 0.08 -6.20
CA ASN A 244 -28.69 -0.37 -5.56
C ASN A 244 -27.74 0.81 -5.28
N TYR A 245 -28.11 1.63 -4.29
CA TYR A 245 -27.33 2.81 -3.88
C TYR A 245 -25.90 2.48 -3.41
N GLN A 246 -25.62 1.23 -2.98
CA GLN A 246 -24.27 0.83 -2.58
C GLN A 246 -23.27 0.88 -3.73
N VAL A 247 -23.70 0.54 -4.95
CA VAL A 247 -22.87 0.67 -6.15
C VAL A 247 -22.58 2.14 -6.43
N GLY A 248 -23.60 3.00 -6.35
CA GLY A 248 -23.42 4.46 -6.44
C GLY A 248 -22.43 4.99 -5.41
N TYR A 249 -22.56 4.55 -4.15
CA TYR A 249 -21.66 5.00 -3.09
C TYR A 249 -20.21 4.58 -3.35
N ARG A 250 -19.97 3.35 -3.85
CA ARG A 250 -18.63 2.92 -4.29
C ARG A 250 -18.06 3.82 -5.38
N ILE A 251 -18.87 4.19 -6.37
CA ILE A 251 -18.48 5.13 -7.44
C ILE A 251 -18.08 6.48 -6.85
N ALA A 252 -18.86 7.01 -5.91
CA ALA A 252 -18.54 8.28 -5.24
C ALA A 252 -17.20 8.20 -4.49
N LYS A 253 -16.93 7.12 -3.75
CA LYS A 253 -15.63 6.91 -3.07
C LYS A 253 -14.46 6.89 -4.04
N LEU A 254 -14.60 6.18 -5.16
CA LEU A 254 -13.58 6.13 -6.21
C LEU A 254 -13.37 7.51 -6.85
N ALA A 255 -14.45 8.26 -7.11
CA ALA A 255 -14.37 9.61 -7.64
C ALA A 255 -13.65 10.56 -6.67
N MET A 256 -13.92 10.47 -5.37
CA MET A 256 -13.19 11.22 -4.34
C MET A 256 -11.69 10.88 -4.34
N ALA A 257 -11.32 9.61 -4.51
CA ALA A 257 -9.93 9.16 -4.53
C ALA A 257 -9.11 9.81 -5.67
N ILE A 258 -9.72 10.02 -6.84
CA ILE A 258 -9.09 10.76 -7.97
C ILE A 258 -9.36 12.27 -7.93
N ASN A 259 -9.86 12.79 -6.80
CA ASN A 259 -10.23 14.19 -6.60
C ASN A 259 -11.27 14.72 -7.61
N ASN A 260 -12.10 13.84 -8.18
CA ASN A 260 -13.24 14.20 -9.03
C ASN A 260 -14.47 14.47 -8.16
N MET A 261 -14.44 15.62 -7.47
CA MET A 261 -15.50 16.00 -6.54
C MET A 261 -16.84 16.31 -7.22
N ASP A 262 -16.81 16.68 -8.50
CA ASP A 262 -18.03 16.89 -9.29
C ASP A 262 -18.85 15.60 -9.40
N LYS A 263 -18.21 14.51 -9.84
CA LYS A 263 -18.85 13.20 -9.97
C LYS A 263 -19.27 12.62 -8.62
N SER A 264 -18.44 12.81 -7.58
CA SER A 264 -18.80 12.40 -6.21
C SER A 264 -20.10 13.07 -5.74
N ILE A 265 -20.19 14.40 -5.86
CA ILE A 265 -21.37 15.17 -5.43
C ILE A 265 -22.61 14.79 -6.26
N GLU A 266 -22.45 14.61 -7.57
CA GLU A 266 -23.53 14.16 -8.46
C GLU A 266 -24.15 12.85 -7.96
N ILE A 267 -23.32 11.80 -7.80
CA ILE A 267 -23.80 10.48 -7.40
C ILE A 267 -24.36 10.46 -5.98
N LEU A 268 -23.73 11.16 -5.03
CA LEU A 268 -24.22 11.21 -3.65
C LEU A 268 -25.57 11.93 -3.54
N ASN A 269 -25.82 12.97 -4.33
CA ASN A 269 -27.13 13.62 -4.38
C ASN A 269 -28.20 12.69 -5.00
N GLU A 270 -27.86 11.97 -6.08
CA GLU A 270 -28.79 10.97 -6.66
C GLU A 270 -29.19 9.90 -5.63
N ILE A 271 -28.24 9.45 -4.80
CA ILE A 271 -28.52 8.50 -3.72
C ILE A 271 -29.49 9.08 -2.70
N ILE A 272 -29.28 10.32 -2.24
CA ILE A 272 -30.13 10.97 -1.23
C ILE A 272 -31.56 11.17 -1.75
N GLU A 273 -31.72 11.45 -3.04
CA GLU A 273 -33.03 11.62 -3.68
C GLU A 273 -33.77 10.29 -3.91
N ASN A 274 -33.07 9.15 -3.86
CA ASN A 274 -33.67 7.83 -4.06
C ASN A 274 -34.57 7.42 -2.87
N GLU A 275 -35.80 7.01 -3.16
CA GLU A 275 -36.78 6.57 -2.15
C GLU A 275 -36.33 5.33 -1.35
N ASN A 276 -35.57 4.42 -1.96
CA ASN A 276 -35.03 3.25 -1.28
C ASN A 276 -33.90 3.59 -0.31
N PHE A 277 -33.13 4.65 -0.56
CA PHE A 277 -32.13 5.14 0.39
C PHE A 277 -32.76 5.67 1.69
N LYS A 278 -34.01 6.15 1.65
CA LYS A 278 -34.76 6.53 2.87
C LYS A 278 -34.98 5.35 3.83
N LYS A 279 -34.75 4.11 3.39
CA LYS A 279 -34.83 2.87 4.19
C LYS A 279 -33.46 2.37 4.65
N ALA A 280 -32.37 3.04 4.28
CA ALA A 280 -31.02 2.69 4.72
C ALA A 280 -30.87 2.86 6.23
N SER A 281 -29.88 2.20 6.81
CA SER A 281 -29.60 2.32 8.24
C SER A 281 -29.01 3.69 8.58
N ASP A 282 -29.26 4.18 9.80
CA ASP A 282 -28.71 5.46 10.28
C ASP A 282 -27.19 5.60 10.06
N PRO A 283 -26.34 4.57 10.29
CA PRO A 283 -24.91 4.65 9.99
C PRO A 283 -24.58 4.85 8.51
N GLU A 284 -25.34 4.24 7.59
CA GLU A 284 -25.14 4.41 6.14
C GLU A 284 -25.55 5.82 5.70
N ILE A 285 -26.68 6.32 6.24
CA ILE A 285 -27.14 7.69 5.98
C ILE A 285 -26.08 8.69 6.44
N ALA A 286 -25.56 8.53 7.66
CA ALA A 286 -24.50 9.37 8.20
C ALA A 286 -23.23 9.33 7.32
N ALA A 287 -22.81 8.16 6.86
CA ALA A 287 -21.61 8.01 6.02
C ALA A 287 -21.74 8.73 4.66
N ILE A 288 -22.90 8.62 4.00
CA ILE A 288 -23.16 9.30 2.72
C ILE A 288 -23.22 10.82 2.91
N LEU A 289 -23.91 11.31 3.95
CA LEU A 289 -23.97 12.74 4.27
C LEU A 289 -22.58 13.30 4.60
N ARG A 290 -21.76 12.52 5.34
CA ARG A 290 -20.37 12.89 5.64
C ARG A 290 -19.57 13.06 4.35
N ASP A 291 -19.56 12.05 3.48
CA ASP A 291 -18.74 12.06 2.26
C ASP A 291 -19.24 13.12 1.24
N LEU A 292 -20.54 13.43 1.24
CA LEU A 292 -21.10 14.56 0.49
C LEU A 292 -20.60 15.90 1.06
N GLY A 293 -20.64 16.04 2.38
CA GLY A 293 -20.10 17.22 3.07
C GLY A 293 -18.61 17.44 2.81
N ILE A 294 -17.81 16.37 2.85
CA ILE A 294 -16.37 16.39 2.50
C ILE A 294 -16.20 16.80 1.04
N SER A 295 -16.95 16.22 0.11
CA SER A 295 -16.84 16.51 -1.32
C SER A 295 -17.16 17.97 -1.63
N HIS A 296 -18.22 18.53 -1.02
CA HIS A 296 -18.54 19.96 -1.09
C HIS A 296 -17.39 20.81 -0.54
N HIS A 297 -16.88 20.46 0.63
CA HIS A 297 -15.80 21.23 1.26
C HIS A 297 -14.54 21.28 0.38
N ILE A 298 -14.11 20.14 -0.17
CA ILE A 298 -12.92 20.07 -1.01
C ILE A 298 -13.13 20.84 -2.32
N LYS A 299 -14.30 20.68 -2.98
CA LYS A 299 -14.64 21.38 -4.22
C LYS A 299 -14.67 22.90 -4.05
N TYR A 300 -15.35 23.37 -3.01
CA TYR A 300 -15.61 24.81 -2.79
C TYR A 300 -14.61 25.47 -1.83
N LYS A 301 -13.48 24.82 -1.53
CA LYS A 301 -12.47 25.29 -0.56
C LYS A 301 -11.96 26.71 -0.79
N LYS A 302 -12.02 27.23 -2.03
CA LYS A 302 -11.57 28.59 -2.38
C LYS A 302 -12.53 29.69 -1.90
N ILE A 303 -13.77 29.35 -1.56
CA ILE A 303 -14.81 30.29 -1.10
C ILE A 303 -15.37 29.77 0.24
N PRO A 304 -14.62 29.92 1.35
CA PRO A 304 -14.91 29.26 2.64
C PRO A 304 -16.17 29.73 3.38
N ASP A 305 -16.92 30.65 2.79
CA ASP A 305 -18.23 31.14 3.27
C ASP A 305 -19.30 31.15 2.16
N GLY A 306 -19.00 30.52 1.01
CA GLY A 306 -19.97 30.36 -0.07
C GLY A 306 -21.13 29.45 0.33
N LYS A 307 -22.29 29.62 -0.33
CA LYS A 307 -23.50 28.85 -0.03
C LYS A 307 -23.24 27.34 -0.05
N GLU A 308 -22.54 26.85 -1.06
CA GLU A 308 -22.25 25.43 -1.27
C GLU A 308 -21.21 24.89 -0.28
N PHE A 309 -20.29 25.73 0.20
CA PHE A 309 -19.34 25.39 1.26
C PHE A 309 -20.05 25.25 2.61
N LEU A 310 -20.96 26.20 2.91
CA LEU A 310 -21.78 26.15 4.12
C LEU A 310 -22.77 24.98 4.10
N GLN A 311 -23.28 24.61 2.92
CA GLN A 311 -24.09 23.41 2.71
C GLN A 311 -23.30 22.15 3.08
N GLY A 312 -22.07 22.01 2.59
CA GLY A 312 -21.19 20.88 2.96
C GLY A 312 -20.98 20.74 4.48
N ARG A 313 -20.81 21.87 5.17
CA ARG A 313 -20.75 21.91 6.63
C ARG A 313 -22.06 21.49 7.30
N SER A 314 -23.20 21.80 6.69
CA SER A 314 -24.52 21.37 7.19
C SER A 314 -24.66 19.85 7.12
N TYR A 315 -24.28 19.24 6.00
CA TYR A 315 -24.30 17.78 5.84
C TYR A 315 -23.42 17.07 6.87
N LEU A 316 -22.22 17.60 7.15
CA LEU A 316 -21.37 17.04 8.21
C LEU A 316 -21.99 17.12 9.61
N LYS A 317 -22.70 18.22 9.92
CA LYS A 317 -23.41 18.36 11.19
C LYS A 317 -24.58 17.39 11.30
N GLU A 318 -25.31 17.19 10.21
CA GLU A 318 -26.41 16.23 10.13
C GLU A 318 -25.90 14.79 10.28
N ALA A 319 -24.79 14.44 9.59
CA ALA A 319 -24.11 13.16 9.74
C ALA A 319 -23.73 12.87 11.20
N ILE A 320 -23.18 13.87 11.91
CA ILE A 320 -22.84 13.77 13.33
C ILE A 320 -24.08 13.62 14.23
N GLN A 321 -25.19 14.30 13.90
CA GLN A 321 -26.44 14.16 14.66
C GLN A 321 -27.01 12.74 14.54
N ILE A 322 -26.89 12.13 13.37
CA ILE A 322 -27.35 10.76 13.10
C ILE A 322 -26.38 9.75 13.73
N ASN A 323 -25.08 9.93 13.52
CA ASN A 323 -24.03 9.09 14.10
C ASN A 323 -22.98 9.93 14.84
N PRO A 324 -23.12 10.09 16.16
CA PRO A 324 -22.13 10.80 16.98
C PRO A 324 -20.76 10.11 17.07
N PHE A 325 -20.68 8.83 16.70
CA PHE A 325 -19.46 8.02 16.72
C PHE A 325 -18.74 8.00 15.36
N ASP A 326 -19.03 8.95 14.47
CA ASP A 326 -18.32 9.11 13.21
C ASP A 326 -17.10 10.02 13.37
N SER A 327 -15.92 9.41 13.57
CA SER A 327 -14.66 10.14 13.76
C SER A 327 -14.28 10.98 12.53
N ASP A 328 -14.51 10.48 11.31
CA ASP A 328 -14.18 11.17 10.07
C ASP A 328 -15.04 12.43 9.88
N ALA A 329 -16.31 12.39 10.27
CA ALA A 329 -17.21 13.55 10.22
C ALA A 329 -16.77 14.66 11.18
N TRP A 330 -16.46 14.31 12.44
CA TRP A 330 -15.91 15.24 13.42
C TRP A 330 -14.56 15.83 12.97
N ALA A 331 -13.67 15.00 12.43
CA ALA A 331 -12.37 15.41 11.94
C ALA A 331 -12.49 16.39 10.75
N SER A 332 -13.41 16.11 9.83
CA SER A 332 -13.71 16.97 8.68
C SER A 332 -14.26 18.33 9.12
N LEU A 333 -15.15 18.35 10.12
CA LEU A 333 -15.67 19.58 10.71
C LEU A 333 -14.55 20.41 11.38
N GLY A 334 -13.62 19.75 12.08
CA GLY A 334 -12.41 20.39 12.62
C GLY A 334 -11.53 21.02 11.55
N GLY A 335 -11.38 20.33 10.40
CA GLY A 335 -10.70 20.84 9.20
C GLY A 335 -11.32 22.14 8.68
N ILE A 336 -12.65 22.15 8.56
CA ILE A 336 -13.43 23.33 8.13
C ILE A 336 -13.23 24.50 9.09
N TYR A 337 -13.39 24.28 10.39
CA TYR A 337 -13.21 25.36 11.39
C TYR A 337 -11.78 25.89 11.41
N LYS A 338 -10.78 25.01 11.26
CA LYS A 338 -9.37 25.41 11.13
C LYS A 338 -9.17 26.32 9.90
N GLN A 339 -9.76 25.97 8.75
CA GLN A 339 -9.67 26.81 7.55
C GLN A 339 -10.34 28.18 7.74
N GLN A 340 -11.45 28.22 8.47
CA GLN A 340 -12.14 29.46 8.86
C GLN A 340 -11.43 30.22 10.00
N LYS A 341 -10.25 29.76 10.44
CA LYS A 341 -9.47 30.30 11.56
C LYS A 341 -10.22 30.31 12.89
N ASN A 342 -11.28 29.51 13.01
CA ASN A 342 -11.98 29.28 14.27
C ASN A 342 -11.31 28.14 15.03
N TYR A 343 -10.16 28.45 15.63
CA TYR A 343 -9.29 27.44 16.22
C TYR A 343 -9.88 26.74 17.44
N ASP A 344 -10.71 27.43 18.23
CA ASP A 344 -11.36 26.84 19.41
C ASP A 344 -12.31 25.71 19.01
N LYS A 345 -13.20 25.98 18.05
CA LYS A 345 -14.12 24.95 17.52
C LYS A 345 -13.40 23.85 16.76
N ALA A 346 -12.27 24.17 16.11
CA ALA A 346 -11.44 23.17 15.45
C ALA A 346 -10.84 22.19 16.46
N LEU A 347 -10.24 22.69 17.55
CA LEU A 347 -9.70 21.87 18.63
C LEU A 347 -10.79 21.01 19.29
N GLU A 348 -11.96 21.59 19.56
CA GLU A 348 -13.12 20.85 20.09
C GLU A 348 -13.53 19.71 19.15
N SER A 349 -13.71 20.00 17.86
CA SER A 349 -14.15 18.99 16.87
C SER A 349 -13.11 17.88 16.69
N TYR A 350 -11.81 18.20 16.64
CA TYR A 350 -10.77 17.18 16.59
C TYR A 350 -10.71 16.35 17.87
N MET A 351 -10.94 16.96 19.03
CA MET A 351 -11.00 16.22 20.30
C MET A 351 -12.17 15.24 20.33
N GLU A 352 -13.36 15.63 19.84
CA GLU A 352 -14.48 14.69 19.70
C GLU A 352 -14.15 13.53 18.75
N ALA A 353 -13.51 13.81 17.60
CA ALA A 353 -13.03 12.76 16.69
C ALA A 353 -12.07 11.77 17.39
N LEU A 354 -11.17 12.29 18.22
CA LEU A 354 -10.17 11.51 18.94
C LEU A 354 -10.72 10.76 20.16
N LYS A 355 -11.85 11.19 20.74
CA LYS A 355 -12.57 10.41 21.76
C LYS A 355 -13.18 9.14 21.16
N VAL A 356 -13.66 9.23 19.92
CA VAL A 356 -14.20 8.11 19.16
C VAL A 356 -13.07 7.18 18.69
N ASP A 357 -12.05 7.75 18.06
CA ASP A 357 -10.90 7.01 17.53
C ASP A 357 -9.58 7.69 17.91
N PRO A 358 -8.96 7.28 19.04
CA PRO A 358 -7.73 7.89 19.55
C PRO A 358 -6.50 7.71 18.63
N GLY A 359 -6.56 6.76 17.69
CA GLY A 359 -5.48 6.45 16.76
C GLY A 359 -5.68 7.06 15.37
N HIS A 360 -6.71 7.86 15.17
CA HIS A 360 -6.99 8.46 13.86
C HIS A 360 -5.92 9.51 13.50
N PRO A 361 -5.13 9.31 12.42
CA PRO A 361 -3.96 10.16 12.16
C PRO A 361 -4.30 11.61 11.79
N TYR A 362 -5.29 11.80 10.92
CA TYR A 362 -5.68 13.12 10.43
C TYR A 362 -6.13 14.09 11.54
N PRO A 363 -7.12 13.81 12.40
CA PRO A 363 -7.48 14.70 13.50
C PRO A 363 -6.36 14.80 14.54
N LEU A 364 -5.59 13.72 14.79
CA LEU A 364 -4.51 13.73 15.77
C LEU A 364 -3.39 14.73 15.41
N GLY A 365 -2.86 14.64 14.18
CA GLY A 365 -1.81 15.54 13.71
C GLY A 365 -2.27 17.00 13.72
N ASN A 366 -3.49 17.25 13.23
CA ASN A 366 -4.06 18.60 13.22
C ASN A 366 -4.34 19.15 14.62
N TYR A 367 -4.85 18.33 15.54
CA TYR A 367 -5.09 18.69 16.94
C TYR A 367 -3.77 19.07 17.63
N LEU A 368 -2.75 18.22 17.55
CA LEU A 368 -1.46 18.44 18.22
C LEU A 368 -0.77 19.69 17.69
N VAL A 369 -0.68 19.84 16.36
CA VAL A 369 -0.06 21.02 15.75
C VAL A 369 -0.80 22.29 16.17
N LEU A 370 -2.13 22.29 16.07
CA LEU A 370 -2.93 23.47 16.41
C LEU A 370 -2.84 23.81 17.91
N LEU A 371 -2.88 22.80 18.78
CA LEU A 371 -2.76 22.98 20.22
C LEU A 371 -1.40 23.57 20.60
N ILE A 372 -0.31 23.03 20.05
CA ILE A 372 1.05 23.55 20.27
C ILE A 372 1.19 24.95 19.69
N GLN A 373 0.62 25.22 18.52
CA GLN A 373 0.61 26.55 17.91
C GLN A 373 -0.08 27.60 18.78
N GLN A 374 -1.22 27.27 19.40
CA GLN A 374 -1.98 28.20 20.25
C GLN A 374 -1.34 28.41 21.62
N THR A 375 -0.84 27.33 22.23
CA THR A 375 -0.38 27.35 23.63
C THR A 375 1.13 27.58 23.78
N GLY A 376 1.93 27.21 22.77
CA GLY A 376 3.39 27.10 22.89
C GLY A 376 3.84 26.04 23.90
N ASP A 377 2.94 25.14 24.33
CA ASP A 377 3.20 24.13 25.35
C ASP A 377 3.50 22.77 24.71
N ILE A 378 4.80 22.45 24.63
CA ILE A 378 5.26 21.14 24.11
C ILE A 378 5.00 19.98 25.08
N THR A 379 4.62 20.23 26.35
CA THR A 379 4.26 19.14 27.29
C THR A 379 3.00 18.40 26.86
N GLN A 380 2.21 18.99 25.96
CA GLN A 380 1.06 18.35 25.34
C GLN A 380 1.46 17.12 24.53
N ILE A 381 2.67 17.06 23.98
CA ILE A 381 3.19 15.87 23.30
C ILE A 381 3.23 14.68 24.27
N GLU A 382 3.79 14.89 25.47
CA GLU A 382 3.89 13.85 26.49
C GLU A 382 2.52 13.38 26.97
N LYS A 383 1.60 14.34 27.20
CA LYS A 383 0.21 14.04 27.61
C LYS A 383 -0.55 13.20 26.59
N ASN A 384 -0.19 13.29 25.31
CA ASN A 384 -0.84 12.58 24.21
C ASN A 384 0.04 11.46 23.63
N ARG A 385 1.12 11.05 24.33
CA ARG A 385 2.10 10.07 23.83
C ARG A 385 1.45 8.75 23.41
N GLU A 386 0.49 8.24 24.18
CA GLU A 386 -0.22 6.99 23.85
C GLU A 386 -1.01 7.12 22.53
N MET A 387 -1.70 8.25 22.33
CA MET A 387 -2.45 8.51 21.09
C MET A 387 -1.51 8.63 19.89
N ILE A 388 -0.36 9.29 20.07
CA ILE A 388 0.69 9.39 19.04
C ILE A 388 1.19 7.99 18.64
N HIS A 389 1.45 7.11 19.61
CA HIS A 389 1.86 5.72 19.31
C HIS A 389 0.78 4.95 18.54
N LYS A 390 -0.50 5.06 18.91
CA LYS A 390 -1.61 4.45 18.14
C LYS A 390 -1.69 5.01 16.72
N GLY A 391 -1.49 6.32 16.55
CA GLY A 391 -1.42 6.95 15.23
C GLY A 391 -0.27 6.44 14.37
N ILE A 392 0.92 6.25 14.97
CA ILE A 392 2.09 5.64 14.30
C ILE A 392 1.78 4.20 13.89
N GLU A 393 1.24 3.37 14.78
CA GLU A 393 0.90 1.98 14.47
C GLU A 393 -0.07 1.86 13.28
N ARG A 394 -1.11 2.71 13.26
CA ARG A 394 -2.06 2.77 12.14
C ARG A 394 -1.42 3.27 10.85
N ARG A 395 -0.59 4.32 10.90
CA ARG A 395 0.10 4.79 9.68
C ARG A 395 1.12 3.78 9.17
N LEU A 396 1.79 3.03 10.04
CA LEU A 396 2.67 1.94 9.63
C LEU A 396 1.89 0.81 8.94
N SER A 397 0.73 0.43 9.46
CA SER A 397 -0.10 -0.60 8.81
C SER A 397 -0.58 -0.16 7.43
N GLN A 398 -0.99 1.11 7.29
CA GLN A 398 -1.38 1.70 6.01
C GLN A 398 -0.21 1.81 5.03
N ALA A 399 0.94 2.32 5.48
CA ALA A 399 2.13 2.48 4.63
C ALA A 399 2.68 1.13 4.12
N ARG A 400 2.60 0.06 4.93
CA ARG A 400 3.00 -1.31 4.50
C ARG A 400 2.22 -1.82 3.30
N VAL A 401 0.99 -1.36 3.13
CA VAL A 401 0.15 -1.68 1.99
C VAL A 401 0.00 -0.47 1.05
N MET A 402 0.91 0.50 1.11
CA MET A 402 0.94 1.68 0.22
C MET A 402 -0.38 2.49 0.20
N VAL A 403 -1.07 2.57 1.33
CA VAL A 403 -2.30 3.37 1.49
C VAL A 403 -1.99 4.79 1.91
N ASP A 404 -2.73 5.74 1.32
CA ASP A 404 -2.68 7.17 1.64
C ASP A 404 -1.26 7.75 1.56
N ILE A 405 -0.47 7.25 0.61
CA ILE A 405 0.86 7.79 0.30
C ILE A 405 0.68 9.05 -0.57
N PRO A 406 1.40 10.16 -0.30
CA PRO A 406 2.50 10.32 0.66
C PRO A 406 2.08 10.74 2.08
N TRP A 407 0.80 11.01 2.34
CA TRP A 407 0.32 11.54 3.63
C TRP A 407 0.61 10.64 4.83
N ALA A 408 0.54 9.32 4.66
CA ALA A 408 0.93 8.39 5.72
C ALA A 408 2.39 8.57 6.13
N PHE A 409 3.29 8.82 5.18
CA PHE A 409 4.70 9.12 5.48
C PHE A 409 4.88 10.52 6.07
N PHE A 410 4.11 11.53 5.64
CA PHE A 410 4.13 12.83 6.29
C PHE A 410 3.66 12.77 7.75
N ASP A 411 2.61 12.01 8.05
CA ASP A 411 2.10 11.82 9.40
C ASP A 411 3.08 11.02 10.27
N LEU A 412 3.69 9.95 9.73
CA LEU A 412 4.77 9.22 10.41
C LEU A 412 5.96 10.13 10.72
N GLY A 413 6.34 10.98 9.77
CA GLY A 413 7.38 11.99 9.95
C GLY A 413 7.03 12.99 11.05
N LEU A 414 5.79 13.50 11.07
CA LEU A 414 5.29 14.43 12.08
C LEU A 414 5.26 13.80 13.48
N PHE A 415 4.68 12.61 13.62
CA PHE A 415 4.55 11.94 14.91
C PHE A 415 5.91 11.58 15.52
N ASN A 416 6.83 11.05 14.71
CA ASN A 416 8.19 10.77 15.19
C ASN A 416 8.94 12.06 15.53
N LEU A 417 8.75 13.14 14.76
CA LEU A 417 9.34 14.44 15.06
C LEU A 417 8.84 14.98 16.41
N LEU A 418 7.53 14.89 16.68
CA LEU A 418 6.95 15.33 17.95
C LEU A 418 7.49 14.51 19.12
N LEU A 419 7.65 13.19 18.98
CA LEU A 419 8.19 12.32 20.03
C LEU A 419 9.71 12.48 20.26
N GLY A 420 10.42 13.23 19.41
CA GLY A 420 11.87 13.38 19.47
C GLY A 420 12.66 12.27 18.76
N ASN A 421 11.98 11.39 18.01
CA ASN A 421 12.59 10.35 17.19
C ASN A 421 13.09 10.96 15.87
N VAL A 422 14.10 11.83 15.96
CA VAL A 422 14.52 12.68 14.83
C VAL A 422 14.96 11.85 13.62
N GLN A 423 15.69 10.76 13.81
CA GLN A 423 16.19 9.96 12.70
C GLN A 423 15.05 9.32 11.90
N ASP A 424 14.08 8.71 12.58
CA ASP A 424 12.90 8.11 11.94
C ASP A 424 12.06 9.18 11.25
N ALA A 425 11.91 10.36 11.87
CA ALA A 425 11.20 11.47 11.27
C ALA A 425 11.80 11.87 9.92
N LEU A 426 13.12 12.04 9.86
CA LEU A 426 13.84 12.40 8.63
C LEU A 426 13.66 11.34 7.53
N ASP A 427 13.74 10.06 7.89
CA ASP A 427 13.51 8.95 6.95
C ASP A 427 12.10 8.98 6.35
N TYR A 428 11.07 9.14 7.20
CA TYR A 428 9.70 9.23 6.72
C TYR A 428 9.43 10.48 5.88
N TYR A 429 10.01 11.63 6.22
CA TYR A 429 9.90 12.82 5.37
C TYR A 429 10.58 12.62 4.00
N LEU A 430 11.72 11.94 3.93
CA LEU A 430 12.36 11.59 2.67
C LEU A 430 11.47 10.65 1.83
N LYS A 431 10.89 9.61 2.45
CA LYS A 431 9.91 8.73 1.81
C LYS A 431 8.67 9.50 1.32
N ALA A 432 8.19 10.46 2.11
CA ALA A 432 7.06 11.30 1.72
C ALA A 432 7.39 12.20 0.52
N ILE A 433 8.56 12.84 0.50
CA ILE A 433 9.03 13.64 -0.65
C ILE A 433 9.13 12.75 -1.90
N ARG A 434 9.74 11.57 -1.77
CA ARG A 434 9.87 10.60 -2.88
C ARG A 434 8.54 10.26 -3.52
N CYS A 435 7.54 10.00 -2.69
CA CYS A 435 6.22 9.57 -3.15
C CYS A 435 5.27 10.74 -3.40
N SER A 436 5.74 11.99 -3.33
CA SER A 436 4.92 13.15 -3.64
C SER A 436 4.83 13.31 -5.17
N PRO A 437 3.64 13.22 -5.78
CA PRO A 437 3.49 13.51 -7.20
C PRO A 437 3.64 15.00 -7.52
N ASP A 438 3.43 15.88 -6.54
CA ASP A 438 3.46 17.33 -6.74
C ASP A 438 4.00 18.07 -5.51
N ILE A 439 4.66 19.19 -5.77
CA ILE A 439 5.30 20.08 -4.80
C ILE A 439 4.33 20.61 -3.74
N TRP A 440 3.05 20.84 -4.08
CA TRP A 440 2.08 21.41 -3.12
C TRP A 440 1.87 20.53 -1.88
N MET A 441 2.11 19.22 -1.99
CA MET A 441 2.00 18.30 -0.85
C MET A 441 3.12 18.54 0.16
N ILE A 442 4.35 18.69 -0.33
CA ILE A 442 5.52 19.06 0.47
C ILE A 442 5.32 20.45 1.09
N GLU A 443 4.81 21.41 0.31
CA GLU A 443 4.50 22.77 0.75
C GLU A 443 3.46 22.78 1.89
N THR A 444 2.42 21.94 1.80
CA THR A 444 1.39 21.83 2.83
C THR A 444 1.99 21.40 4.17
N THR A 445 2.82 20.37 4.16
CA THR A 445 3.55 19.89 5.34
C THR A 445 4.48 20.97 5.90
N LEU A 446 5.24 21.63 5.03
CA LEU A 446 6.16 22.68 5.42
C LEU A 446 5.43 23.87 6.06
N ASN A 447 4.28 24.28 5.50
CA ASN A 447 3.43 25.32 6.05
C ASN A 447 2.95 24.94 7.46
N THR A 448 2.49 23.70 7.66
CA THR A 448 2.12 23.15 8.97
C THR A 448 3.28 23.25 9.97
N LEU A 449 4.50 22.85 9.60
CA LEU A 449 5.67 22.95 10.49
C LEU A 449 6.10 24.41 10.75
N ASN A 450 5.81 25.33 9.84
CA ASN A 450 6.10 26.75 9.99
C ASN A 450 5.14 27.46 10.95
N THR A 451 3.94 26.94 11.19
CA THR A 451 3.02 27.52 12.18
C THR A 451 3.41 27.21 13.63
N LEU A 452 4.24 26.19 13.87
CA LEU A 452 4.76 25.86 15.19
C LEU A 452 5.66 26.98 15.71
N ARG A 453 5.09 27.92 16.49
CA ARG A 453 5.78 29.06 17.09
C ARG A 453 6.61 28.62 18.29
N LEU A 454 7.83 28.15 18.03
CA LEU A 454 8.75 27.68 19.06
C LEU A 454 9.64 28.83 19.57
N THR A 455 9.63 29.09 20.88
CA THR A 455 10.59 30.01 21.51
C THR A 455 11.97 29.36 21.60
N GLN A 456 13.04 30.14 21.86
CA GLN A 456 14.39 29.56 22.00
C GLN A 456 14.48 28.50 23.12
N GLU A 457 13.63 28.59 24.14
CA GLU A 457 13.61 27.69 25.30
C GLU A 457 12.73 26.43 25.12
N ARG A 458 11.83 26.42 24.13
CA ARG A 458 10.86 25.33 23.91
C ARG A 458 10.82 24.93 22.43
N LYS A 459 11.87 24.25 21.98
CA LYS A 459 11.99 23.77 20.60
C LYS A 459 11.69 22.28 20.50
N ILE A 460 10.96 21.90 19.45
CA ILE A 460 10.87 20.50 19.01
C ILE A 460 12.22 20.13 18.39
N GLU A 461 12.82 19.06 18.90
CA GLU A 461 14.12 18.59 18.42
C GLU A 461 14.04 18.18 16.95
N GLY A 462 15.06 18.51 16.14
CA GLY A 462 15.11 18.11 14.72
C GLY A 462 14.21 18.91 13.75
N ILE A 463 13.34 19.80 14.22
CA ILE A 463 12.40 20.54 13.34
C ILE A 463 13.11 21.38 12.26
N ASP A 464 14.25 21.99 12.59
CA ASP A 464 15.02 22.80 11.64
C ASP A 464 15.63 21.92 10.54
N LEU A 465 16.07 20.69 10.88
CA LEU A 465 16.61 19.72 9.91
C LEU A 465 15.52 19.27 8.94
N VAL A 466 14.35 18.89 9.48
CA VAL A 466 13.19 18.49 8.68
C VAL A 466 12.80 19.60 7.70
N LYS A 467 12.72 20.86 8.17
CA LYS A 467 12.41 21.99 7.28
C LYS A 467 13.43 22.13 6.16
N GLN A 468 14.73 22.05 6.47
CA GLN A 468 15.78 22.13 5.45
C GLN A 468 15.64 21.03 4.39
N ILE A 469 15.31 19.80 4.79
CA ILE A 469 15.08 18.69 3.85
C ILE A 469 13.84 18.89 3.02
N LEU A 470 12.73 19.37 3.60
CA LEU A 470 11.52 19.69 2.84
C LEU A 470 11.78 20.79 1.81
N TYR A 471 12.53 21.84 2.17
CA TYR A 471 12.93 22.88 1.21
C TYR A 471 13.84 22.35 0.10
N LEU A 472 14.84 21.51 0.41
CA LEU A 472 15.64 20.83 -0.61
C LEU A 472 14.78 19.91 -1.48
N GLY A 473 13.82 19.20 -0.89
CA GLY A 473 12.88 18.34 -1.58
C GLY A 473 12.00 19.10 -2.56
N ILE A 474 11.57 20.32 -2.23
CA ILE A 474 10.87 21.22 -3.17
C ILE A 474 11.77 21.62 -4.34
N ILE A 475 13.04 21.96 -4.05
CA ILE A 475 13.99 22.48 -5.05
C ILE A 475 14.41 21.39 -6.04
N PHE A 476 14.62 20.17 -5.55
CA PHE A 476 15.04 19.02 -6.36
C PHE A 476 13.89 18.15 -6.87
N HIS A 477 12.64 18.55 -6.62
CA HIS A 477 11.49 17.79 -7.09
C HIS A 477 11.46 17.74 -8.63
N PRO A 478 11.15 16.61 -9.28
CA PRO A 478 11.19 16.49 -10.75
C PRO A 478 10.12 17.36 -11.46
N ASN A 479 8.95 17.56 -10.84
CA ASN A 479 7.83 18.31 -11.44
C ASN A 479 7.91 19.82 -11.15
N VAL A 480 8.89 20.51 -11.75
CA VAL A 480 9.00 21.98 -11.71
C VAL A 480 8.40 22.61 -12.97
N GLY A 481 7.30 23.36 -12.83
CA GLY A 481 6.67 24.13 -13.90
C GLY A 481 6.73 25.65 -13.66
N GLU A 482 6.23 26.45 -14.61
CA GLU A 482 6.30 27.93 -14.53
C GLU A 482 5.64 28.53 -13.28
N LYS A 483 4.52 27.95 -12.79
CA LYS A 483 3.84 28.40 -11.56
C LYS A 483 4.62 28.05 -10.29
N THR A 484 5.58 27.12 -10.37
CA THR A 484 6.35 26.59 -9.23
C THR A 484 7.64 27.37 -8.96
N ASN A 485 8.02 28.29 -9.86
CA ASN A 485 9.21 29.13 -9.72
C ASN A 485 9.21 29.99 -8.46
N LYS A 486 8.05 30.49 -8.01
CA LYS A 486 7.98 31.31 -6.78
C LYS A 486 8.27 30.48 -5.54
N VAL A 487 7.64 29.30 -5.41
CA VAL A 487 7.82 28.41 -4.25
C VAL A 487 9.28 27.97 -4.13
N ILE A 488 9.93 27.66 -5.26
CA ILE A 488 11.36 27.35 -5.31
C ILE A 488 12.21 28.55 -4.90
N THR A 489 11.90 29.74 -5.41
CA THR A 489 12.61 30.98 -5.04
C THR A 489 12.52 31.24 -3.54
N ASP A 490 11.32 31.13 -2.95
CA ASP A 490 11.09 31.29 -1.51
C ASP A 490 11.83 30.21 -0.70
N SER A 491 11.93 28.98 -1.24
CA SER A 491 12.69 27.88 -0.65
C SER A 491 14.20 28.15 -0.62
N VAL A 492 14.76 28.67 -1.72
CA VAL A 492 16.16 29.08 -1.80
C VAL A 492 16.44 30.22 -0.82
N LEU A 493 15.58 31.24 -0.77
CA LEU A 493 15.71 32.36 0.16
C LEU A 493 15.67 31.90 1.63
N TYR A 494 14.81 30.94 1.97
CA TYR A 494 14.81 30.34 3.30
C TYR A 494 16.14 29.67 3.62
N LEU A 495 16.64 28.80 2.74
CA LEU A 495 17.90 28.09 2.96
C LEU A 495 19.08 29.07 3.08
N ASP A 496 19.15 30.08 2.23
CA ASP A 496 20.15 31.17 2.28
C ASP A 496 20.11 31.93 3.63
N SER A 497 18.94 32.04 4.25
CA SER A 497 18.80 32.68 5.58
C SER A 497 19.36 31.82 6.72
N LYS A 498 19.45 30.50 6.54
CA LYS A 498 19.87 29.54 7.58
C LYS A 498 21.30 29.06 7.39
N MET A 499 21.71 28.92 6.13
CA MET A 499 22.93 28.26 5.69
C MET A 499 23.80 29.25 4.91
N LYS A 500 25.11 28.99 4.87
CA LYS A 500 26.04 29.75 4.04
C LYS A 500 26.75 28.76 3.15
N GLN A 501 26.94 29.12 1.88
CA GLN A 501 27.65 28.26 0.95
C GLN A 501 29.08 28.09 1.44
N LYS A 502 29.52 26.84 1.60
CA LYS A 502 30.88 26.51 2.05
C LYS A 502 31.78 26.19 0.87
N GLU A 503 31.28 25.40 -0.07
CA GLU A 503 31.95 25.08 -1.32
C GLU A 503 31.17 25.61 -2.53
N LYS A 504 31.92 26.09 -3.54
CA LYS A 504 31.40 26.32 -4.88
C LYS A 504 31.99 25.26 -5.81
N TYR A 505 31.16 24.32 -6.23
CA TYR A 505 31.57 23.26 -7.16
C TYR A 505 31.72 23.84 -8.58
N SER A 506 32.77 23.42 -9.27
CA SER A 506 33.12 23.88 -10.62
C SER A 506 33.08 22.78 -11.67
N ASP A 507 32.88 21.53 -11.24
CA ASP A 507 32.86 20.32 -12.05
C ASP A 507 31.57 19.56 -11.74
N ASP A 508 30.97 18.97 -12.77
CA ASP A 508 29.76 18.15 -12.67
C ASP A 508 30.08 16.69 -12.30
N SER A 509 31.35 16.27 -12.42
CA SER A 509 31.85 14.96 -12.03
C SER A 509 32.01 14.87 -10.50
N ILE A 510 30.89 14.61 -9.81
CA ILE A 510 30.83 14.58 -8.34
C ILE A 510 30.42 13.19 -7.84
N VAL A 511 31.23 12.63 -6.94
CA VAL A 511 30.92 11.38 -6.23
C VAL A 511 30.85 11.63 -4.73
N ILE A 512 29.74 11.26 -4.10
CA ILE A 512 29.58 11.20 -2.65
C ILE A 512 29.94 9.78 -2.20
N ILE A 513 30.84 9.65 -1.23
CA ILE A 513 31.15 8.36 -0.60
C ILE A 513 30.70 8.42 0.86
N ALA A 514 29.62 7.69 1.15
CA ALA A 514 28.96 7.68 2.46
C ALA A 514 29.05 6.29 3.10
N GLY A 515 29.33 6.24 4.41
CA GLY A 515 29.49 4.96 5.09
C GLY A 515 29.94 5.01 6.54
N GLY A 516 30.17 3.83 7.12
CA GLY A 516 30.47 3.66 8.55
C GLY A 516 31.91 4.00 8.95
N THR A 517 32.08 4.51 10.16
CA THR A 517 33.39 4.79 10.78
C THR A 517 33.76 3.81 11.91
N ASP A 518 33.02 2.69 12.01
CA ASP A 518 33.22 1.69 13.07
C ASP A 518 34.47 0.84 12.83
N ILE A 519 35.44 0.97 13.74
CA ILE A 519 36.75 0.30 13.69
C ILE A 519 36.62 -1.24 13.68
N SER A 520 35.59 -1.79 14.32
CA SER A 520 35.38 -3.25 14.36
C SER A 520 35.04 -3.81 12.97
N ILE A 521 34.40 -2.99 12.13
CA ILE A 521 33.96 -3.33 10.78
C ILE A 521 35.01 -2.91 9.75
N GLU A 522 35.87 -1.94 10.05
CA GLU A 522 37.01 -1.56 9.20
C GLU A 522 37.90 -2.78 8.86
N ARG A 523 38.13 -3.67 9.84
CA ARG A 523 38.86 -4.93 9.60
C ARG A 523 38.15 -5.86 8.64
N SER A 524 36.82 -5.92 8.68
CA SER A 524 36.04 -6.79 7.81
C SER A 524 35.80 -6.19 6.43
N LEU A 525 36.05 -4.89 6.21
CA LEU A 525 35.95 -4.21 4.91
C LEU A 525 37.30 -4.07 4.18
N GLN A 526 38.39 -4.55 4.77
CA GLN A 526 39.73 -4.45 4.15
C GLN A 526 39.80 -5.13 2.78
N PHE A 527 38.96 -6.15 2.53
CA PHE A 527 38.93 -6.87 1.25
C PHE A 527 38.37 -6.04 0.09
N ILE A 528 37.52 -5.03 0.34
CA ILE A 528 36.98 -4.15 -0.72
C ILE A 528 37.78 -2.86 -0.88
N LYS A 529 38.58 -2.51 0.12
CA LYS A 529 39.31 -1.24 0.19
C LYS A 529 40.16 -0.99 -1.05
N ASN A 530 41.02 -1.94 -1.42
CA ASN A 530 41.88 -1.82 -2.59
C ASN A 530 41.07 -1.72 -3.89
N SER A 531 39.99 -2.50 -4.00
CA SER A 531 39.12 -2.47 -5.18
C SER A 531 38.45 -1.11 -5.38
N ILE A 532 38.09 -0.42 -4.29
CA ILE A 532 37.52 0.93 -4.35
C ILE A 532 38.60 1.94 -4.73
N ILE A 533 39.74 1.96 -4.03
CA ILE A 533 40.82 2.92 -4.33
C ILE A 533 41.25 2.79 -5.79
N GLU A 534 41.56 1.58 -6.26
CA GLU A 534 41.97 1.33 -7.65
C GLU A 534 40.89 1.63 -8.69
N ALA A 535 39.61 1.68 -8.31
CA ALA A 535 38.53 2.06 -9.21
C ALA A 535 38.54 3.56 -9.52
N PHE A 536 39.16 4.38 -8.67
CA PHE A 536 39.28 5.83 -8.86
C PHE A 536 40.55 6.27 -9.60
N LYS A 537 41.45 5.33 -9.96
CA LYS A 537 42.72 5.62 -10.65
C LYS A 537 42.57 6.49 -11.92
N ASP A 538 41.51 6.24 -12.68
CA ASP A 538 41.21 6.92 -13.94
C ASP A 538 40.04 7.90 -13.82
N TYR A 539 39.54 8.13 -12.59
CA TYR A 539 38.51 9.12 -12.31
C TYR A 539 39.12 10.51 -12.13
N GLU A 540 38.50 11.51 -12.73
CA GLU A 540 38.83 12.93 -12.57
C GLU A 540 37.56 13.65 -12.09
N GLY A 541 37.69 14.41 -11.01
CA GLY A 541 36.56 15.14 -10.43
C GLY A 541 36.63 15.28 -8.92
N ILE A 542 35.45 15.44 -8.31
CA ILE A 542 35.30 15.80 -6.89
C ILE A 542 34.73 14.62 -6.11
N ILE A 543 35.29 14.37 -4.92
CA ILE A 543 34.75 13.39 -3.98
C ILE A 543 34.32 14.08 -2.67
N ILE A 544 33.08 13.86 -2.23
CA ILE A 544 32.53 14.41 -0.99
C ILE A 544 32.42 13.29 0.07
N SER A 545 32.89 13.54 1.30
CA SER A 545 32.74 12.60 2.43
C SER A 545 32.89 13.28 3.81
N GLY A 546 33.00 12.51 4.90
CA GLY A 546 32.99 12.97 6.29
C GLY A 546 34.34 13.48 6.85
N GLY A 547 35.43 13.50 6.07
CA GLY A 547 36.66 14.22 6.42
C GLY A 547 37.47 13.72 7.63
N THR A 548 37.14 12.56 8.19
CA THR A 548 37.80 11.98 9.37
C THR A 548 38.74 10.83 9.03
N LYS A 549 39.71 10.57 9.92
CA LYS A 549 40.71 9.50 9.78
C LYS A 549 40.21 8.15 10.31
N ALA A 550 38.93 7.84 10.14
CA ALA A 550 38.32 6.58 10.58
C ALA A 550 37.41 5.97 9.49
N GLY A 551 37.44 4.64 9.37
CA GLY A 551 36.58 3.86 8.47
C GLY A 551 36.55 4.37 7.03
N ILE A 552 35.34 4.50 6.46
CA ILE A 552 35.15 4.89 5.05
C ILE A 552 35.74 6.28 4.75
N CYS A 553 35.66 7.23 5.68
CA CYS A 553 36.24 8.56 5.50
C CYS A 553 37.76 8.51 5.35
N ALA A 554 38.45 7.61 6.06
CA ALA A 554 39.91 7.44 5.96
C ALA A 554 40.31 6.88 4.59
N MET A 555 39.50 5.96 4.05
CA MET A 555 39.72 5.40 2.70
C MET A 555 39.60 6.49 1.63
N VAL A 556 38.66 7.43 1.76
CA VAL A 556 38.58 8.59 0.86
C VAL A 556 39.83 9.48 0.96
N GLY A 557 40.39 9.64 2.16
CA GLY A 557 41.69 10.31 2.35
C GLY A 557 42.85 9.61 1.63
N GLU A 558 42.82 8.27 1.53
CA GLU A 558 43.82 7.50 0.77
C GLU A 558 43.67 7.71 -0.75
N ILE A 559 42.43 7.76 -1.26
CA ILE A 559 42.16 8.09 -2.67
C ILE A 559 42.75 9.45 -3.03
N GLN A 560 42.59 10.45 -2.15
CA GLN A 560 43.18 11.77 -2.36
C GLN A 560 44.71 11.73 -2.38
N GLU A 561 45.32 11.00 -1.44
CA GLU A 561 46.78 10.89 -1.33
C GLU A 561 47.39 10.20 -2.56
N GLU A 562 46.72 9.19 -3.10
CA GLU A 562 47.20 8.42 -4.25
C GLU A 562 46.97 9.14 -5.60
N TYR A 563 45.85 9.85 -5.75
CA TYR A 563 45.43 10.48 -7.02
C TYR A 563 45.22 12.01 -6.90
N ASN A 564 46.08 12.67 -6.11
CA ASN A 564 45.99 14.09 -5.78
C ASN A 564 45.98 15.04 -6.99
N ASP A 565 46.51 14.61 -8.12
CA ASP A 565 46.58 15.36 -9.37
C ASP A 565 45.24 15.39 -10.14
N LYS A 566 44.36 14.41 -9.92
CA LYS A 566 43.07 14.26 -10.63
C LYS A 566 41.84 14.42 -9.75
N ILE A 567 41.99 14.17 -8.45
CA ILE A 567 40.88 14.11 -7.50
C ILE A 567 40.99 15.25 -6.50
N LYS A 568 39.85 15.92 -6.26
CA LYS A 568 39.69 16.89 -5.18
C LYS A 568 38.67 16.36 -4.16
N THR A 569 39.13 16.06 -2.95
CA THR A 569 38.29 15.60 -1.84
C THR A 569 37.83 16.76 -0.98
N ILE A 570 36.55 16.72 -0.61
CA ILE A 570 35.90 17.75 0.20
C ILE A 570 35.22 17.07 1.39
N GLY A 571 35.70 17.37 2.58
CA GLY A 571 35.19 16.81 3.83
C GLY A 571 34.24 17.77 4.53
N TYR A 572 33.11 17.29 5.03
CA TYR A 572 32.20 18.05 5.89
C TYR A 572 32.23 17.49 7.31
N ILE A 573 32.53 18.34 8.29
CA ILE A 573 32.64 17.96 9.71
C ILE A 573 31.89 18.95 10.61
N PRO A 574 31.45 18.54 11.81
CA PRO A 574 30.90 19.47 12.80
C PRO A 574 31.97 20.42 13.34
N LYS A 575 31.54 21.59 13.82
CA LYS A 575 32.45 22.59 14.42
C LYS A 575 33.17 22.06 15.65
N ARG A 576 32.50 21.23 16.44
CA ARG A 576 33.11 20.51 17.57
C ARG A 576 33.11 19.03 17.25
N LEU A 577 34.28 18.42 17.37
CA LEU A 577 34.48 16.99 17.17
C LEU A 577 34.47 16.27 18.53
N PRO A 578 34.01 15.00 18.58
CA PRO A 578 34.24 14.12 19.71
C PRO A 578 35.75 13.96 20.00
N SER A 579 36.12 13.74 21.27
CA SER A 579 37.51 13.71 21.72
C SER A 579 38.37 12.61 21.09
N ASN A 580 37.75 11.56 20.56
CA ASN A 580 38.40 10.42 19.91
C ASN A 580 38.44 10.51 18.38
N VAL A 581 37.93 11.59 17.78
CA VAL A 581 37.88 11.75 16.32
C VAL A 581 39.01 12.65 15.84
N VAL A 582 39.74 12.17 14.84
CA VAL A 582 40.86 12.88 14.20
C VAL A 582 40.46 13.29 12.79
N ILE A 583 40.68 14.56 12.44
CA ILE A 583 40.50 15.08 11.08
C ILE A 583 41.56 14.47 10.17
N ASP A 584 41.16 13.99 8.99
CA ASP A 584 42.11 13.50 8.00
C ASP A 584 42.70 14.66 7.19
N LYS A 585 44.00 14.91 7.39
CA LYS A 585 44.73 15.99 6.72
C LYS A 585 44.99 15.73 5.25
N ARG A 586 44.72 14.52 4.76
CA ARG A 586 44.91 14.17 3.35
C ARG A 586 43.85 14.79 2.45
N TYR A 587 42.67 15.12 2.99
CA TYR A 587 41.61 15.77 2.22
C TYR A 587 42.06 17.12 1.66
N SER A 588 41.64 17.45 0.43
CA SER A 588 41.99 18.73 -0.19
C SER A 588 41.38 19.91 0.56
N VAL A 589 40.11 19.79 0.98
CA VAL A 589 39.37 20.84 1.71
C VAL A 589 38.53 20.20 2.81
N ILE A 590 38.48 20.85 3.98
CA ILE A 590 37.60 20.46 5.10
C ILE A 590 36.74 21.65 5.50
N HIS A 591 35.42 21.47 5.43
CA HIS A 591 34.40 22.45 5.81
C HIS A 591 33.77 22.11 7.15
N GLN A 592 33.61 23.14 7.99
CA GLN A 592 32.94 23.02 9.28
C GLN A 592 31.49 23.50 9.22
N THR A 593 30.55 22.67 9.68
CA THR A 593 29.13 23.01 9.90
C THR A 593 28.94 23.69 11.27
N LYS A 594 27.69 23.97 11.68
CA LYS A 594 27.39 24.59 12.99
C LYS A 594 27.22 23.57 14.14
N GLY A 595 27.33 22.27 13.87
CA GLY A 595 27.04 21.18 14.82
C GLY A 595 28.05 21.02 15.97
N LYS A 596 27.62 20.33 17.04
CA LYS A 596 28.47 19.96 18.19
C LYS A 596 28.95 18.50 18.16
N ASP A 597 28.39 17.70 17.27
CA ASP A 597 28.71 16.30 16.99
C ASP A 597 28.28 15.99 15.55
N PHE A 598 28.68 14.82 15.01
CA PHE A 598 28.26 14.37 13.69
C PHE A 598 26.75 14.16 13.64
N SER A 599 26.14 14.64 12.56
CA SER A 599 24.71 14.56 12.34
C SER A 599 24.38 14.56 10.84
N VAL A 600 23.11 14.49 10.50
CA VAL A 600 22.66 14.68 9.11
C VAL A 600 22.91 16.10 8.58
N MET A 601 23.28 17.07 9.43
CA MET A 601 23.57 18.45 9.03
C MET A 601 24.73 18.54 8.03
N GLU A 602 25.74 17.68 8.17
CA GLU A 602 26.86 17.61 7.22
C GLU A 602 26.34 17.27 5.82
N ALA A 603 25.39 16.34 5.73
CA ALA A 603 24.76 15.95 4.48
C ALA A 603 23.86 17.03 3.88
N ILE A 604 23.02 17.66 4.71
CA ILE A 604 22.21 18.80 4.28
C ILE A 604 23.09 19.95 3.78
N GLN A 605 24.26 20.18 4.40
CA GLN A 605 25.18 21.24 3.99
C GLN A 605 25.80 20.99 2.62
N TYR A 606 26.26 19.79 2.30
CA TYR A 606 26.81 19.54 0.96
C TYR A 606 25.72 19.54 -0.11
N TRP A 607 24.50 19.06 0.18
CA TRP A 607 23.36 19.16 -0.74
C TRP A 607 22.98 20.62 -1.02
N TYR A 608 23.02 21.47 0.00
CA TYR A 608 22.84 22.90 -0.17
C TYR A 608 23.97 23.54 -1.00
N ASP A 609 25.23 23.15 -0.80
CA ASP A 609 26.35 23.68 -1.60
C ASP A 609 26.28 23.24 -3.06
N LEU A 610 25.85 21.99 -3.34
CA LEU A 610 25.57 21.47 -4.68
C LEU A 610 24.46 22.29 -5.37
N MET A 611 23.34 22.50 -4.67
CA MET A 611 22.24 23.35 -5.11
C MET A 611 22.72 24.77 -5.44
N LYS A 612 23.46 25.42 -4.55
CA LYS A 612 23.99 26.79 -4.78
C LYS A 612 25.00 26.86 -5.92
N SER A 613 25.65 25.75 -6.23
CA SER A 613 26.58 25.65 -7.35
C SER A 613 25.88 25.36 -8.68
N GLY A 614 24.57 25.10 -8.66
CA GLY A 614 23.79 24.79 -9.86
C GLY A 614 24.04 23.38 -10.40
N ILE A 615 24.53 22.46 -9.55
CA ILE A 615 24.78 21.08 -9.96
C ILE A 615 23.45 20.35 -10.09
N ASP A 616 23.22 19.75 -11.25
CA ASP A 616 22.12 18.83 -11.50
C ASP A 616 22.32 17.54 -10.68
N PRO A 617 21.41 17.21 -9.74
CA PRO A 617 21.54 16.00 -8.93
C PRO A 617 21.69 14.71 -9.74
N SER A 618 21.11 14.63 -10.94
CA SER A 618 21.20 13.43 -11.80
C SER A 618 22.62 13.11 -12.26
N ARG A 619 23.53 14.08 -12.18
CA ARG A 619 24.96 13.93 -12.48
C ARG A 619 25.78 13.51 -11.26
N VAL A 620 25.23 13.66 -10.07
CA VAL A 620 25.87 13.26 -8.81
C VAL A 620 25.73 11.77 -8.63
N LYS A 621 26.83 11.10 -8.26
CA LYS A 621 26.83 9.68 -7.90
C LYS A 621 27.05 9.52 -6.41
N LEU A 622 26.34 8.60 -5.77
CA LEU A 622 26.60 8.20 -4.39
C LEU A 622 27.03 6.74 -4.34
N ILE A 623 28.14 6.44 -3.67
CA ILE A 623 28.53 5.08 -3.29
C ILE A 623 28.28 4.90 -1.79
N GLY A 624 27.33 4.03 -1.45
CA GLY A 624 26.95 3.71 -0.09
C GLY A 624 27.64 2.43 0.40
N ILE A 625 28.31 2.52 1.54
CA ILE A 625 29.11 1.42 2.11
C ILE A 625 28.80 1.27 3.60
N ASN A 626 28.25 0.13 4.00
CA ASN A 626 27.96 -0.16 5.41
C ASN A 626 27.08 0.96 6.05
N GLY A 627 27.55 1.59 7.13
CA GLY A 627 26.95 2.83 7.66
C GLY A 627 26.04 2.64 8.87
N GLY A 628 25.87 3.73 9.63
CA GLY A 628 24.85 3.84 10.68
C GLY A 628 23.69 4.72 10.22
N GLY A 629 22.96 5.33 11.17
CA GLY A 629 21.80 6.17 10.88
C GLY A 629 22.07 7.38 9.99
N ILE A 630 23.23 8.03 10.15
CA ILE A 630 23.62 9.18 9.31
C ILE A 630 23.83 8.73 7.86
N ALA A 631 24.55 7.62 7.64
CA ALA A 631 24.78 7.08 6.30
C ALA A 631 23.46 6.61 5.64
N ALA A 632 22.55 6.01 6.41
CA ALA A 632 21.21 5.66 5.92
C ALA A 632 20.49 6.89 5.35
N PHE A 633 20.51 7.99 6.11
CA PHE A 633 19.97 9.26 5.65
C PHE A 633 20.64 9.76 4.36
N GLU A 634 21.97 9.67 4.25
CA GLU A 634 22.70 10.08 3.04
C GLU A 634 22.27 9.26 1.82
N PHE A 635 22.11 7.94 1.97
CA PHE A 635 21.66 7.06 0.89
C PHE A 635 20.26 7.46 0.44
N HIS A 636 19.35 7.63 1.39
CA HIS A 636 17.95 7.97 1.13
C HIS A 636 17.82 9.36 0.52
N ALA A 637 18.51 10.37 1.05
CA ALA A 637 18.51 11.73 0.53
C ALA A 637 19.04 11.77 -0.91
N ALA A 638 20.10 11.02 -1.22
CA ALA A 638 20.63 10.93 -2.57
C ALA A 638 19.63 10.33 -3.56
N ILE A 639 18.92 9.25 -3.18
CA ILE A 639 17.84 8.69 -4.01
C ILE A 639 16.74 9.75 -4.23
N VAL A 640 16.29 10.41 -3.17
CA VAL A 640 15.17 11.37 -3.21
C VAL A 640 15.50 12.63 -4.02
N PHE A 641 16.72 13.14 -3.92
CA PHE A 641 17.13 14.34 -4.64
C PHE A 641 17.54 14.05 -6.09
N GLY A 642 17.52 12.79 -6.52
CA GLY A 642 17.75 12.41 -7.92
C GLY A 642 19.18 12.03 -8.27
N ALA A 643 20.03 11.75 -7.28
CA ALA A 643 21.37 11.22 -7.52
C ALA A 643 21.33 9.77 -8.01
N GLN A 644 22.37 9.36 -8.74
CA GLN A 644 22.58 7.97 -9.06
C GLN A 644 23.21 7.27 -7.86
N VAL A 645 22.51 6.29 -7.27
CA VAL A 645 22.96 5.63 -6.04
C VAL A 645 23.43 4.20 -6.30
N GLY A 646 24.63 3.87 -5.83
CA GLY A 646 25.22 2.55 -5.85
C GLY A 646 25.48 2.06 -4.43
N ILE A 647 24.80 0.99 -4.01
CA ILE A 647 24.96 0.41 -2.67
C ILE A 647 25.81 -0.85 -2.75
N MET A 648 26.90 -0.88 -1.99
CA MET A 648 27.79 -2.03 -1.93
C MET A 648 27.16 -3.20 -1.19
N ARG A 649 27.12 -4.37 -1.86
CA ARG A 649 26.49 -5.57 -1.29
C ARG A 649 27.29 -6.13 -0.13
N ASN A 650 26.62 -6.78 0.83
CA ASN A 650 27.26 -7.54 1.91
C ASN A 650 28.25 -6.73 2.77
N THR A 651 28.09 -5.40 2.86
CA THR A 651 28.93 -4.55 3.72
C THR A 651 28.35 -4.34 5.13
N GLY A 652 27.16 -4.89 5.42
CA GLY A 652 26.47 -4.81 6.72
C GLY A 652 25.62 -3.55 6.91
N ARG A 653 24.91 -3.50 8.05
CA ARG A 653 24.14 -2.35 8.59
C ARG A 653 23.23 -1.67 7.56
N SER A 654 23.16 -0.33 7.56
CA SER A 654 22.24 0.48 6.74
C SER A 654 22.29 0.15 5.25
N ALA A 655 23.47 -0.09 4.68
CA ALA A 655 23.60 -0.50 3.28
C ALA A 655 22.92 -1.85 3.00
N SER A 656 23.04 -2.81 3.92
CA SER A 656 22.37 -4.12 3.78
C SER A 656 20.88 -4.04 4.10
N GLU A 657 20.46 -3.16 5.01
CA GLU A 657 19.05 -2.88 5.30
C GLU A 657 18.36 -2.26 4.08
N LEU A 658 18.94 -1.22 3.46
CA LEU A 658 18.41 -0.59 2.25
C LEU A 658 18.28 -1.58 1.09
N ILE A 659 19.26 -2.47 0.90
CA ILE A 659 19.19 -3.54 -0.12
C ILE A 659 17.93 -4.41 0.04
N ASN A 660 17.42 -4.58 1.25
CA ASN A 660 16.30 -5.46 1.54
C ASN A 660 15.01 -4.70 1.92
N ASP A 661 15.00 -3.37 1.82
CA ASP A 661 13.86 -2.53 2.17
C ASP A 661 12.96 -2.30 0.94
N PRO A 662 11.74 -2.89 0.90
CA PRO A 662 10.83 -2.75 -0.23
C PRO A 662 10.29 -1.32 -0.39
N SER A 663 10.41 -0.46 0.63
CA SER A 663 9.96 0.93 0.54
C SER A 663 10.84 1.82 -0.36
N TRP A 664 11.99 1.31 -0.80
CA TRP A 664 12.91 1.95 -1.74
C TRP A 664 12.92 1.26 -3.12
N GLU A 665 11.83 0.55 -3.42
CA GLU A 665 11.56 -0.05 -4.71
C GLU A 665 10.38 0.68 -5.39
N GLU A 666 10.32 0.63 -6.72
CA GLU A 666 9.14 1.10 -7.46
C GLU A 666 7.96 0.14 -7.21
N PRO A 667 6.76 0.68 -6.93
CA PRO A 667 5.58 -0.15 -6.76
C PRO A 667 5.27 -0.86 -8.09
N THR A 668 5.47 -2.18 -8.10
CA THR A 668 5.04 -3.02 -9.22
C THR A 668 3.57 -3.38 -9.01
N GLY A 669 2.68 -2.79 -9.81
CA GLY A 669 1.30 -3.26 -9.91
C GLY A 669 1.22 -4.70 -10.42
N PRO A 670 0.09 -5.41 -10.24
CA PRO A 670 -0.11 -6.78 -10.72
C PRO A 670 0.01 -6.95 -12.25
N GLU A 671 0.11 -5.85 -12.99
CA GLU A 671 0.38 -5.81 -14.43
C GLU A 671 1.87 -5.95 -14.81
N TYR A 672 2.80 -5.81 -13.86
CA TYR A 672 4.24 -5.78 -14.16
C TYR A 672 4.99 -7.09 -13.91
N GLY A 673 4.28 -8.18 -13.53
CA GLY A 673 4.73 -9.56 -13.66
C GLY A 673 6.22 -9.85 -13.47
N ASN A 674 6.92 -9.24 -12.51
CA ASN A 674 8.35 -9.44 -12.19
C ASN A 674 8.71 -8.69 -10.88
N LYS A 675 9.86 -9.06 -10.32
CA LYS A 675 10.39 -8.54 -9.04
C LYS A 675 10.37 -6.99 -8.99
N PRO A 676 10.07 -6.38 -7.82
CA PRO A 676 10.08 -4.93 -7.65
C PRO A 676 11.44 -4.31 -8.04
N LYS A 677 11.40 -3.15 -8.72
CA LYS A 677 12.58 -2.47 -9.27
C LYS A 677 13.24 -1.60 -8.20
N LYS A 678 14.54 -1.75 -7.99
CA LYS A 678 15.29 -0.94 -7.00
C LYS A 678 15.64 0.44 -7.56
N LEU A 679 15.49 1.47 -6.73
CA LEU A 679 15.87 2.85 -7.06
C LEU A 679 17.38 3.13 -6.99
N PHE A 680 18.18 2.08 -6.81
CA PHE A 680 19.63 2.13 -6.68
C PHE A 680 20.26 0.87 -7.27
N LYS A 681 21.51 0.98 -7.71
CA LYS A 681 22.30 -0.16 -8.20
C LYS A 681 22.94 -0.90 -7.04
N VAL A 682 22.78 -2.22 -6.99
CA VAL A 682 23.54 -3.06 -6.05
C VAL A 682 24.92 -3.37 -6.67
N LEU A 683 25.99 -2.89 -6.04
CA LEU A 683 27.36 -3.08 -6.52
C LEU A 683 27.97 -4.38 -6.00
N ARG A 684 28.69 -5.11 -6.86
CA ARG A 684 29.22 -6.46 -6.61
C ARG A 684 30.52 -6.51 -5.81
N ASN A 685 31.03 -5.36 -5.39
CA ASN A 685 32.29 -5.16 -4.67
C ASN A 685 33.56 -5.45 -5.49
N THR A 686 33.47 -5.41 -6.81
CA THR A 686 34.58 -5.59 -7.74
C THR A 686 35.00 -4.27 -8.34
N ARG A 687 36.30 -4.10 -8.61
CA ARG A 687 36.86 -2.91 -9.26
C ARG A 687 36.11 -2.57 -10.56
N GLU A 688 35.87 -3.53 -11.45
CA GLU A 688 35.20 -3.25 -12.73
C GLU A 688 33.76 -2.76 -12.56
N ASP A 689 33.05 -3.23 -11.54
CA ASP A 689 31.64 -2.83 -11.33
C ASP A 689 31.54 -1.42 -10.75
N ILE A 690 32.50 -1.05 -9.88
CA ILE A 690 32.64 0.32 -9.39
C ILE A 690 33.01 1.26 -10.55
N ILE A 691 34.00 0.91 -11.37
CA ILE A 691 34.37 1.69 -12.56
C ILE A 691 33.17 1.84 -13.51
N ASN A 692 32.44 0.75 -13.77
CA ASN A 692 31.25 0.80 -14.61
C ASN A 692 30.20 1.76 -14.03
N PHE A 693 29.97 1.73 -12.72
CA PHE A 693 29.05 2.65 -12.06
C PHE A 693 29.55 4.10 -12.10
N LEU A 694 30.84 4.36 -11.91
CA LEU A 694 31.43 5.69 -11.96
C LEU A 694 31.38 6.29 -13.38
N THR A 695 31.59 5.48 -14.41
CA THR A 695 31.73 5.95 -15.80
C THR A 695 30.42 5.97 -16.59
N LYS A 696 29.49 5.05 -16.30
CA LYS A 696 28.22 4.94 -17.05
C LYS A 696 27.07 5.57 -16.27
N PRO A 697 26.12 6.24 -16.94
CA PRO A 697 24.87 6.62 -16.30
C PRO A 697 24.13 5.35 -15.87
N PHE A 698 23.70 5.30 -14.61
CA PHE A 698 22.72 4.34 -14.15
C PHE A 698 21.35 4.80 -14.64
N ILE A 699 20.85 4.16 -15.70
CA ILE A 699 19.49 4.34 -16.17
C ILE A 699 18.64 3.33 -15.41
N ILE A 700 17.72 3.82 -14.58
CA ILE A 700 16.60 3.02 -14.08
C ILE A 700 15.79 2.70 -15.33
N ASP A 701 15.93 1.47 -15.81
CA ASP A 701 15.22 0.83 -16.93
C ASP A 701 14.28 1.78 -17.69
N PRO A 702 14.72 2.38 -18.82
CA PRO A 702 14.16 3.63 -19.30
C PRO A 702 12.68 3.46 -19.65
N ASP A 703 11.83 4.22 -18.97
CA ASP A 703 10.47 4.44 -19.43
C ASP A 703 10.47 5.22 -20.76
N ILE A 704 9.32 5.27 -21.43
CA ILE A 704 9.15 5.95 -22.72
C ILE A 704 9.61 7.41 -22.66
N GLU A 705 9.42 8.08 -21.52
CA GLU A 705 9.80 9.48 -21.32
C GLU A 705 11.32 9.65 -21.16
N THR A 706 11.98 8.72 -20.49
CA THR A 706 13.44 8.66 -20.32
C THR A 706 14.11 8.33 -21.65
N LEU A 707 13.53 7.41 -22.43
CA LEU A 707 13.93 7.16 -23.83
C LEU A 707 13.79 8.43 -24.66
N GLN A 708 12.66 9.13 -24.59
CA GLN A 708 12.46 10.40 -25.32
C GLN A 708 13.47 11.48 -24.92
N LYS A 709 13.78 11.63 -23.63
CA LYS A 709 14.82 12.56 -23.15
C LYS A 709 16.21 12.18 -23.64
N LEU A 710 16.54 10.88 -23.65
CA LEU A 710 17.79 10.37 -24.22
C LEU A 710 17.88 10.66 -25.73
N LEU A 711 16.77 10.45 -26.45
CA LEU A 711 16.66 10.72 -27.89
C LEU A 711 16.80 12.21 -28.21
N ILE A 712 16.22 13.09 -27.38
CA ILE A 712 16.36 14.55 -27.49
C ILE A 712 17.81 14.98 -27.22
N GLN A 713 18.44 14.49 -26.15
CA GLN A 713 19.85 14.78 -25.84
C GLN A 713 20.79 14.32 -26.95
N HIS A 714 20.55 13.14 -27.55
CA HIS A 714 21.37 12.66 -28.66
C HIS A 714 21.22 13.51 -29.93
N ARG A 715 20.00 13.98 -30.23
CA ARG A 715 19.75 14.95 -31.32
C ARG A 715 20.47 16.28 -31.08
N GLU A 716 20.50 16.77 -29.85
CA GLU A 716 21.21 17.99 -29.46
C GLU A 716 22.73 17.83 -29.49
N SER A 717 23.25 16.63 -29.21
CA SER A 717 24.68 16.29 -29.31
C SER A 717 25.21 16.12 -30.74
N GLY A 718 24.37 16.26 -31.76
CA GLY A 718 24.74 16.13 -33.16
C GLY A 718 24.82 14.68 -33.68
N ASN A 719 24.41 13.69 -32.89
CA ASN A 719 24.26 12.32 -33.35
C ASN A 719 22.93 12.18 -34.11
N ASN A 720 22.98 11.74 -35.37
CA ASN A 720 21.79 11.64 -36.21
C ASN A 720 20.98 10.38 -35.89
N MET A 721 19.68 10.56 -35.64
CA MET A 721 18.74 9.47 -35.39
C MET A 721 18.09 9.02 -36.70
N TYR A 722 18.07 7.71 -36.95
CA TYR A 722 17.39 7.12 -38.11
C TYR A 722 16.28 6.18 -37.63
N GLU A 723 15.03 6.60 -37.86
CA GLU A 723 13.82 5.82 -37.56
C GLU A 723 13.37 5.12 -38.85
N LEU A 724 13.41 3.78 -38.85
CA LEU A 724 12.81 2.96 -39.91
C LEU A 724 11.50 2.41 -39.38
N ASN A 725 10.38 2.93 -39.91
CA ASN A 725 9.04 2.45 -39.61
C ASN A 725 8.69 1.35 -40.62
N PHE A 726 8.28 0.19 -40.13
CA PHE A 726 7.78 -0.90 -40.97
C PHE A 726 6.27 -0.81 -41.06
N SER A 727 5.73 -0.83 -42.28
CA SER A 727 4.28 -0.94 -42.48
C SER A 727 3.86 -2.39 -42.19
N SER A 728 2.69 -2.58 -41.58
CA SER A 728 2.14 -3.91 -41.27
C SER A 728 1.82 -4.77 -42.49
N GLU A 729 2.00 -4.23 -43.71
CA GLU A 729 1.74 -4.94 -44.97
C GLU A 729 2.99 -5.62 -45.55
N ASP A 730 4.19 -5.31 -45.05
CA ASP A 730 5.47 -5.72 -45.66
C ASP A 730 6.26 -6.78 -44.87
N VAL A 731 5.77 -7.27 -43.73
CA VAL A 731 6.53 -8.19 -42.86
C VAL A 731 5.64 -9.30 -42.32
N ASP A 732 5.98 -10.56 -42.60
CA ASP A 732 5.26 -11.71 -42.03
C ASP A 732 5.57 -11.82 -40.52
N ASN A 733 4.62 -11.37 -39.70
CA ASN A 733 4.67 -11.38 -38.24
C ASN A 733 5.06 -12.76 -37.65
N THR A 734 4.78 -13.85 -38.37
CA THR A 734 5.09 -15.22 -37.94
C THR A 734 6.58 -15.53 -38.06
N ILE A 735 7.22 -15.04 -39.12
CA ILE A 735 8.66 -15.23 -39.39
C ILE A 735 9.48 -14.32 -38.46
N LEU A 736 9.02 -13.09 -38.26
CA LEU A 736 9.63 -12.15 -37.31
C LEU A 736 9.55 -12.66 -35.87
N SER A 737 8.42 -13.27 -35.48
CA SER A 737 8.27 -13.97 -34.20
C SER A 737 9.24 -15.16 -34.06
N GLY A 738 9.51 -15.91 -35.14
CA GLY A 738 10.49 -17.00 -35.16
C GLY A 738 11.94 -16.53 -35.02
N PHE A 739 12.32 -15.46 -35.72
CA PHE A 739 13.62 -14.79 -35.58
C PHE A 739 13.81 -14.25 -34.16
N LEU A 740 12.78 -13.61 -33.60
CA LEU A 740 12.79 -13.14 -32.23
C LEU A 740 12.84 -14.31 -31.24
N THR A 741 12.17 -15.44 -31.49
CA THR A 741 12.26 -16.64 -30.64
C THR A 741 13.65 -17.26 -30.65
N ALA A 742 14.38 -17.18 -31.77
CA ALA A 742 15.77 -17.63 -31.84
C ALA A 742 16.74 -16.66 -31.14
N LEU A 743 16.53 -15.35 -31.28
CA LEU A 743 17.21 -14.35 -30.46
C LEU A 743 16.85 -14.49 -28.98
N ASP A 744 15.58 -14.80 -28.66
CA ASP A 744 15.03 -15.03 -27.33
C ASP A 744 15.55 -16.35 -26.75
N HIS A 745 15.95 -17.34 -27.57
CA HIS A 745 16.62 -18.53 -27.06
C HIS A 745 18.12 -18.31 -26.85
N ILE A 746 18.79 -17.54 -27.71
CA ILE A 746 20.15 -17.01 -27.47
C ILE A 746 20.17 -16.11 -26.22
N ALA A 747 19.11 -15.35 -26.01
CA ALA A 747 18.88 -14.47 -24.87
C ALA A 747 18.08 -15.13 -23.74
N SER A 748 17.71 -16.41 -23.82
CA SER A 748 16.91 -17.10 -22.79
C SER A 748 17.71 -17.38 -21.52
N GLU A 749 19.01 -17.11 -21.56
CA GLU A 749 19.83 -16.95 -20.35
C GLU A 749 19.70 -15.56 -19.70
N ALA A 750 18.99 -14.59 -20.29
CA ALA A 750 19.06 -13.18 -19.86
C ALA A 750 17.84 -12.26 -19.99
N LEU A 751 16.80 -12.47 -20.83
CA LEU A 751 15.75 -11.42 -21.00
C LEU A 751 14.27 -11.90 -21.05
N LYS A 752 13.32 -10.99 -20.75
CA LYS A 752 11.85 -11.13 -20.68
C LYS A 752 11.11 -10.00 -21.44
N VAL A 753 9.83 -10.23 -21.72
CA VAL A 753 8.89 -9.29 -22.40
C VAL A 753 8.95 -7.88 -21.78
N GLY A 754 9.29 -6.89 -22.62
CA GLY A 754 9.46 -5.48 -22.24
C GLY A 754 10.92 -5.01 -22.19
N GLU A 755 11.89 -5.91 -22.33
CA GLU A 755 13.31 -5.54 -22.36
C GLU A 755 13.80 -5.22 -23.78
N ILE A 756 14.65 -4.19 -23.86
CA ILE A 756 15.22 -3.69 -25.12
C ILE A 756 16.52 -4.43 -25.44
N LEU A 757 16.60 -5.04 -26.62
CA LEU A 757 17.83 -5.67 -27.10
C LEU A 757 18.76 -4.59 -27.67
N SER A 758 19.89 -4.34 -27.02
CA SER A 758 20.90 -3.38 -27.50
C SER A 758 22.15 -4.09 -28.02
N ILE A 759 22.46 -3.91 -29.30
CA ILE A 759 23.67 -4.44 -29.94
C ILE A 759 24.57 -3.27 -30.34
N LYS A 760 25.80 -3.24 -29.81
CA LYS A 760 26.79 -2.21 -30.11
C LYS A 760 27.66 -2.60 -31.30
N PHE A 761 27.82 -1.71 -32.27
CA PHE A 761 28.77 -1.86 -33.38
C PHE A 761 29.76 -0.69 -33.41
N ARG A 762 30.75 -0.78 -34.31
CA ARG A 762 31.93 0.11 -34.34
C ARG A 762 31.57 1.60 -34.45
N ASP A 763 30.48 1.91 -35.16
CA ASP A 763 30.04 3.26 -35.48
C ASP A 763 28.62 3.62 -34.97
N GLY A 764 28.08 2.85 -34.00
CA GLY A 764 26.73 3.11 -33.44
C GLY A 764 26.11 1.98 -32.59
N TYR A 765 24.82 2.11 -32.30
CA TYR A 765 24.01 1.16 -31.53
C TYR A 765 22.73 0.77 -32.29
N LEU A 766 22.33 -0.49 -32.19
CA LEU A 766 21.02 -1.00 -32.60
C LEU A 766 20.18 -1.22 -31.34
N SER A 767 18.96 -0.68 -31.32
CA SER A 767 18.01 -0.84 -30.22
C SER A 767 16.63 -1.19 -30.79
N GLY A 768 16.06 -2.32 -30.36
CA GLY A 768 14.72 -2.76 -30.80
C GLY A 768 13.78 -3.00 -29.62
N GLY A 769 12.51 -2.62 -29.76
CA GLY A 769 11.47 -2.84 -28.75
C GLY A 769 10.08 -3.08 -29.36
N LEU A 770 9.28 -3.91 -28.69
CA LEU A 770 7.87 -4.14 -29.02
C LEU A 770 6.99 -3.19 -28.18
N PHE A 771 6.13 -2.41 -28.83
CA PHE A 771 5.26 -1.42 -28.16
C PHE A 771 3.82 -1.93 -28.03
N THR A 772 3.06 -1.35 -27.10
CA THR A 772 1.61 -1.55 -27.02
C THR A 772 0.92 -0.93 -28.23
N ASN A 773 -0.14 -1.60 -28.72
CA ASN A 773 -0.90 -1.33 -29.96
C ASN A 773 -0.39 -2.01 -31.25
N GLY A 774 0.53 -2.96 -31.16
CA GLY A 774 0.91 -3.81 -32.30
C GLY A 774 1.86 -3.16 -33.30
N GLU A 775 2.36 -1.96 -33.01
CA GLU A 775 3.43 -1.32 -33.79
C GLU A 775 4.81 -1.73 -33.22
N PHE A 776 5.70 -2.14 -34.12
CA PHE A 776 7.07 -2.51 -33.79
C PHE A 776 8.03 -1.44 -34.33
N LYS A 777 8.92 -0.91 -33.48
CA LYS A 777 9.92 0.08 -33.90
C LYS A 777 11.34 -0.42 -33.62
N VAL A 778 12.18 -0.33 -34.65
CA VAL A 778 13.62 -0.59 -34.58
C VAL A 778 14.33 0.74 -34.77
N VAL A 779 15.13 1.14 -33.79
CA VAL A 779 15.84 2.42 -33.81
C VAL A 779 17.33 2.15 -33.98
N PHE A 780 17.90 2.75 -35.03
CA PHE A 780 19.35 2.76 -35.26
C PHE A 780 19.91 4.10 -34.79
N LEU A 781 20.86 4.03 -33.86
CA LEU A 781 21.66 5.17 -33.41
C LEU A 781 23.00 5.10 -34.13
N LEU A 782 23.21 5.95 -35.13
CA LEU A 782 24.43 5.98 -35.93
C LEU A 782 25.21 7.27 -35.63
N ASN A 783 26.53 7.18 -35.59
CA ASN A 783 27.39 8.35 -35.39
C ASN A 783 27.37 9.29 -36.62
N GLU A 784 27.05 8.77 -37.81
CA GLU A 784 26.96 9.51 -39.07
C GLU A 784 25.73 9.09 -39.87
N THR A 785 25.34 9.89 -40.87
CA THR A 785 24.26 9.54 -41.81
C THR A 785 24.61 8.28 -42.59
N PRO A 786 23.78 7.22 -42.57
CA PRO A 786 24.07 6.01 -43.31
C PRO A 786 24.14 6.36 -44.79
N SER A 787 25.17 5.88 -45.48
CA SER A 787 25.19 5.91 -46.93
C SER A 787 23.99 5.12 -47.48
N THR A 788 23.50 5.46 -48.67
CA THR A 788 22.42 4.72 -49.35
C THR A 788 22.76 3.22 -49.44
N THR A 789 24.04 2.89 -49.60
CA THR A 789 24.57 1.52 -49.62
C THR A 789 24.42 0.80 -48.26
N LEU A 790 24.56 1.50 -47.14
CA LEU A 790 24.40 0.94 -45.80
C LEU A 790 22.92 0.76 -45.46
N GLU A 791 22.07 1.70 -45.87
CA GLU A 791 20.62 1.62 -45.75
C GLU A 791 20.06 0.44 -46.57
N GLU A 792 20.50 0.28 -47.83
CA GLU A 792 20.18 -0.88 -48.66
C GLU A 792 20.70 -2.20 -48.04
N LYS A 793 21.87 -2.20 -47.39
CA LYS A 793 22.38 -3.40 -46.69
C LYS A 793 21.56 -3.77 -45.47
N ILE A 794 21.06 -2.80 -44.71
CA ILE A 794 20.18 -3.03 -43.56
C ILE A 794 18.83 -3.58 -44.04
N ILE A 795 18.27 -2.99 -45.11
CA ILE A 795 17.02 -3.45 -45.72
C ILE A 795 17.19 -4.86 -46.32
N ASN A 796 18.29 -5.11 -47.04
CA ASN A 796 18.58 -6.42 -47.60
C ASN A 796 18.87 -7.47 -46.53
N PHE A 797 19.50 -7.10 -45.41
CA PHE A 797 19.67 -8.01 -44.27
C PHE A 797 18.33 -8.49 -43.74
N LEU A 798 17.37 -7.58 -43.54
CA LEU A 798 16.03 -7.93 -43.06
C LEU A 798 15.28 -8.81 -44.06
N LYS A 799 15.36 -8.48 -45.36
CA LYS A 799 14.80 -9.32 -46.45
C LYS A 799 15.47 -10.69 -46.56
N GLU A 800 16.78 -10.78 -46.41
CA GLU A 800 17.52 -12.03 -46.55
C GLU A 800 17.33 -12.94 -45.33
N VAL A 801 17.13 -12.36 -44.14
CA VAL A 801 16.64 -13.07 -42.94
C VAL A 801 15.24 -13.62 -43.18
N GLU A 802 14.33 -12.82 -43.76
CA GLU A 802 12.97 -13.25 -44.12
C GLU A 802 12.97 -14.37 -45.18
N ASP A 803 13.72 -14.21 -46.27
CA ASP A 803 13.79 -15.15 -47.40
C ASP A 803 14.49 -16.48 -47.04
N LYS A 804 15.60 -16.44 -46.28
CA LYS A 804 16.41 -17.65 -46.00
C LYS A 804 16.04 -18.37 -44.72
N LEU A 805 15.64 -17.65 -43.67
CA LEU A 805 15.28 -18.26 -42.38
C LEU A 805 13.76 -18.50 -42.27
N GLY A 806 12.93 -17.71 -42.95
CA GLY A 806 11.48 -17.87 -42.95
C GLY A 806 11.00 -19.26 -43.41
N GLU A 807 11.58 -19.77 -44.50
CA GLU A 807 11.23 -21.10 -45.02
C GLU A 807 11.72 -22.25 -44.10
N GLN A 808 12.80 -22.03 -43.34
CA GLN A 808 13.33 -23.00 -42.37
C GLN A 808 12.53 -22.99 -41.06
N PHE A 809 12.11 -21.83 -40.57
CA PHE A 809 11.21 -21.71 -39.42
C PHE A 809 9.83 -22.31 -39.69
N HIS A 810 9.32 -22.16 -40.92
CA HIS A 810 8.06 -22.81 -41.34
C HIS A 810 8.14 -24.34 -41.29
N LYS A 811 9.31 -24.93 -41.59
CA LYS A 811 9.55 -26.38 -41.46
C LYS A 811 9.78 -26.83 -40.00
N LEU A 812 10.40 -25.99 -39.17
CA LEU A 812 10.71 -26.28 -37.76
C LEU A 812 9.48 -26.31 -36.83
N HIS A 813 8.39 -25.63 -37.17
CA HIS A 813 7.15 -25.67 -36.37
C HIS A 813 6.51 -27.09 -36.31
N ILE A 814 6.86 -27.98 -37.24
CA ILE A 814 6.19 -29.27 -37.44
C ILE A 814 6.87 -30.46 -36.71
N GLY A 815 8.10 -30.33 -36.16
CA GLY A 815 8.72 -31.51 -35.55
C GLY A 815 9.99 -31.31 -34.70
N CYS A 816 9.84 -31.61 -33.41
CA CYS A 816 10.85 -32.03 -32.42
C CYS A 816 12.00 -31.09 -31.99
N ARG A 817 12.13 -31.02 -30.65
CA ARG A 817 13.35 -30.83 -29.85
C ARG A 817 14.59 -31.44 -30.53
N GLY A 818 15.47 -30.59 -31.09
CA GLY A 818 16.71 -31.03 -31.72
C GLY A 818 17.47 -29.88 -32.39
N TYR A 819 18.21 -29.13 -31.57
CA TYR A 819 19.33 -28.22 -31.88
C TYR A 819 19.58 -27.78 -33.35
N MET A 820 19.56 -26.46 -33.61
CA MET A 820 20.46 -25.82 -34.59
C MET A 820 21.47 -24.97 -33.81
N GLY A 821 22.72 -25.43 -33.75
CA GLY A 821 23.79 -24.73 -33.07
C GLY A 821 24.24 -23.49 -33.83
N GLY A 822 24.85 -22.54 -33.13
CA GLY A 822 25.24 -21.21 -33.63
C GLY A 822 26.14 -21.14 -34.88
N LYS A 823 26.52 -22.26 -35.51
CA LYS A 823 27.40 -22.32 -36.68
C LYS A 823 26.75 -21.76 -37.96
N GLU A 824 25.46 -22.00 -38.19
CA GLU A 824 24.73 -21.50 -39.37
C GLU A 824 24.38 -20.00 -39.24
N MET A 825 23.92 -19.58 -38.05
CA MET A 825 23.69 -18.16 -37.73
C MET A 825 24.97 -17.33 -37.87
N ASN A 826 26.11 -17.86 -37.40
CA ASN A 826 27.42 -17.21 -37.54
C ASN A 826 27.88 -17.10 -39.01
N THR A 827 27.51 -18.07 -39.84
CA THR A 827 27.84 -18.06 -41.28
C THR A 827 27.02 -17.00 -42.01
N ILE A 828 25.74 -16.84 -41.65
CA ILE A 828 24.85 -15.80 -42.20
C ILE A 828 25.35 -14.41 -41.78
N LEU A 829 25.61 -14.19 -40.48
CA LEU A 829 26.15 -12.93 -39.97
C LEU A 829 27.52 -12.57 -40.60
N ALA A 830 28.41 -13.55 -40.79
CA ALA A 830 29.69 -13.35 -41.44
C ALA A 830 29.57 -13.09 -42.96
N SER A 831 28.57 -13.65 -43.63
CA SER A 831 28.34 -13.42 -45.07
C SER A 831 27.78 -12.03 -45.37
N ILE A 832 27.02 -11.45 -44.43
CA ILE A 832 26.32 -10.17 -44.60
C ILE A 832 27.16 -8.99 -44.08
N PHE A 833 27.80 -9.16 -42.90
CA PHE A 833 28.55 -8.09 -42.23
C PHE A 833 30.07 -8.29 -42.24
N GLY A 834 30.54 -9.43 -42.76
CA GLY A 834 31.95 -9.82 -42.72
C GLY A 834 32.33 -10.56 -41.44
N ILE A 835 33.42 -11.35 -41.50
CA ILE A 835 33.91 -12.20 -40.39
C ILE A 835 34.31 -11.39 -39.14
N GLU A 836 34.53 -10.08 -39.29
CA GLU A 836 34.93 -9.19 -38.19
C GLU A 836 33.87 -9.06 -37.08
N ILE A 837 32.58 -9.25 -37.40
CA ILE A 837 31.52 -9.16 -36.40
C ILE A 837 31.52 -10.35 -35.42
N LEU A 838 32.01 -11.52 -35.86
CA LEU A 838 32.15 -12.71 -35.01
C LEU A 838 33.24 -12.54 -33.94
N LYS A 839 34.23 -11.68 -34.18
CA LYS A 839 35.27 -11.33 -33.20
C LYS A 839 34.73 -10.49 -32.02
N LEU A 840 33.53 -9.94 -32.15
CA LEU A 840 32.90 -9.06 -31.16
C LEU A 840 31.88 -9.79 -30.26
N ILE A 841 31.52 -11.05 -30.56
CA ILE A 841 30.44 -11.76 -29.87
C ILE A 841 30.93 -12.72 -28.77
N ASP A 842 32.09 -13.38 -28.89
CA ASP A 842 32.85 -13.91 -27.73
C ASP A 842 34.24 -14.47 -28.13
N THR A 843 35.22 -14.39 -27.24
CA THR A 843 36.65 -14.76 -27.47
C THR A 843 36.94 -16.26 -27.45
N LYS A 844 35.96 -17.13 -27.12
CA LYS A 844 36.10 -18.60 -27.25
C LYS A 844 36.08 -19.09 -28.70
N ILE A 845 35.59 -18.27 -29.63
CA ILE A 845 35.38 -18.63 -31.04
C ILE A 845 36.72 -18.72 -31.80
N GLU A 846 37.73 -17.94 -31.37
CA GLU A 846 39.01 -17.84 -32.07
C GLU A 846 39.77 -19.18 -32.13
N GLN A 847 39.64 -20.04 -31.11
CA GLN A 847 40.28 -21.36 -31.06
C GLN A 847 39.65 -22.41 -32.01
N GLU A 848 38.36 -22.26 -32.35
CA GLU A 848 37.68 -23.15 -33.31
C GLU A 848 37.82 -22.64 -34.76
N SER A 849 37.82 -21.33 -34.98
CA SER A 849 38.03 -20.74 -36.31
C SER A 849 39.48 -20.86 -36.81
N THR A 850 40.47 -20.82 -35.91
CA THR A 850 41.89 -21.05 -36.29
C THR A 850 42.12 -22.50 -36.75
N LYS A 851 41.34 -23.47 -36.24
CA LYS A 851 41.35 -24.86 -36.74
C LYS A 851 40.71 -25.01 -38.12
N MET A 852 39.76 -24.16 -38.50
CA MET A 852 39.10 -24.21 -39.81
C MET A 852 39.97 -23.65 -40.95
N LEU A 853 40.80 -22.63 -40.67
CA LEU A 853 41.75 -22.08 -41.65
C LEU A 853 42.92 -23.05 -41.96
N GLN A 854 43.24 -23.97 -41.06
CA GLN A 854 44.24 -25.03 -41.30
C GLN A 854 43.69 -26.29 -41.99
N ILE A 855 42.37 -26.36 -42.27
CA ILE A 855 41.72 -27.49 -42.96
C ILE A 855 41.38 -27.11 -44.43
N GLN A 856 41.72 -25.90 -44.86
CA GLN A 856 41.55 -25.43 -46.25
C GLN A 856 42.87 -25.08 -46.98
N GLU A 857 44.01 -25.50 -46.44
CA GLU A 857 45.24 -25.83 -47.18
C GLU A 857 45.53 -27.33 -46.99
#